data_AF-A0A929E0B1-F1
#
_entry.id   AF-A0A929E0B1-F1
#
_cell.length_a   1.000
_cell.length_b   1.000
_cell.length_c   1.000
_cell.angle_alpha   90.00
_cell.angle_beta   90.00
_cell.angle_gamma   90.00
#
_symmetry.space_group_name_H-M   'P 1'
#
loop_
_entity.id
_entity.type
_entity.pdbx_description
1 polymer ?
#
loop_
_entity_poly.entity_id
_entity_poly.type
_entity_poly.pdbx_seq_one_letter_code
_entity_poly.pdbx_strand_id
1 'polypeptide(L)'
;MMRHRYIVSILTLFLFVASVFGKPVTLSEVRDAVNSLMQGLDKDFNIERIEARYLAGGELAYYMADLGDNAWVLVSGDDAMRPILAFSFENSLTPEGEWNDAAAYLLNIYQQEISLVMKDPSLPRDSRWDQAALPTDKKAAAAGPVEPFIAVNWNQSSGWNRFCPEDEEGPGGHVYVGCVAVAMAQAMSVYEYPVRPQGVKSYVHPDYGSIGVNYDLADPYEWDQMSATSSDDFNAILLYHCAVAVEMDFGADGSGAWVRTAAGSMVQYFNYSNSLSFEDRYTDNEAWVAALAGELEAGRPIVYRGNPDDGTAGHAWNLDGYYASNSVDYFHMNFGWSGSQNGYYTLDDITPGTNDFNSNQGAILGIAPPSSFPYDLNLSELSVPEELPIGSFVADVIVSDEDPDNVYTYTCKGPFSVFLDDYGPASFYIEDGKLYTEEVFEYDDADPEANTEFLLIIVEDQYGNEYQEDFDISIEKVFSGPTSIALSDSSVLEGLLPGAPVGQLIVEDEDPLNTYIYTLQGPYNPSIEDYDPPSFYLENDTLKTNVEFDYGVSDTSYVLITLEDSRGFILSRGFTITITEKQSGATGIRELTKGISIYPNPADQYVNIEGVDGYQSIEMWELSGRMVQKLSPRNDQLDVSGLKNGIYLLVFDGSDGRLVRKLLIQH
;
A
#
# COMPACT_ATOMS: atom_id res chain seq x y z
N MET A 1 90.97 -13.06 54.54
CA MET A 1 90.09 -14.22 54.77
C MET A 1 88.76 -13.92 54.09
N MET A 2 88.45 -14.68 53.02
CA MET A 2 87.11 -14.98 52.47
C MET A 2 86.16 -13.87 51.96
N ARG A 3 85.53 -14.18 50.81
CA ARG A 3 84.14 -13.90 50.37
C ARG A 3 83.85 -12.46 49.86
N HIS A 4 83.09 -12.19 48.80
CA HIS A 4 82.27 -12.95 47.85
C HIS A 4 82.23 -12.19 46.52
N ARG A 5 82.33 -12.91 45.38
CA ARG A 5 81.87 -12.43 44.07
C ARG A 5 80.49 -13.03 43.84
N TYR A 6 79.44 -12.21 43.84
CA TYR A 6 78.13 -12.60 43.32
C TYR A 6 78.18 -12.44 41.80
N ILE A 7 78.12 -13.55 41.08
CA ILE A 7 77.92 -13.59 39.64
C ILE A 7 76.42 -13.47 39.41
N VAL A 8 76.02 -12.44 38.68
CA VAL A 8 74.69 -12.30 38.10
C VAL A 8 74.58 -13.33 36.97
N SER A 9 73.75 -14.35 37.15
CA SER A 9 73.35 -15.26 36.07
C SER A 9 72.02 -14.77 35.52
N ILE A 10 72.09 -14.09 34.37
CA ILE A 10 70.94 -13.81 33.51
C ILE A 10 70.53 -15.16 32.90
N LEU A 11 69.38 -15.70 33.33
CA LEU A 11 68.74 -16.83 32.68
C LEU A 11 67.83 -16.25 31.59
N THR A 12 68.33 -16.16 30.36
CA THR A 12 67.53 -15.78 29.20
C THR A 12 66.64 -16.96 28.83
N LEU A 13 65.37 -16.92 29.23
CA LEU A 13 64.35 -17.86 28.80
C LEU A 13 64.03 -17.58 27.33
N PHE A 14 64.59 -18.37 26.41
CA PHE A 14 64.14 -18.41 25.02
C PHE A 14 62.75 -19.08 25.00
N LEU A 15 61.70 -18.29 25.08
CA LEU A 15 60.37 -18.69 24.62
C LEU A 15 60.46 -18.85 23.10
N PHE A 16 60.52 -20.10 22.66
CA PHE A 16 60.31 -20.45 21.26
C PHE A 16 58.83 -20.18 20.97
N VAL A 17 58.51 -18.96 20.54
CA VAL A 17 57.23 -18.69 19.88
C VAL A 17 57.34 -19.44 18.55
N ALA A 18 56.76 -20.64 18.49
CA ALA A 18 56.53 -21.30 17.22
C ALA A 18 55.70 -20.32 16.39
N SER A 19 56.31 -19.77 15.35
CA SER A 19 55.65 -18.85 14.45
C SER A 19 54.51 -19.58 13.75
N VAL A 20 53.27 -19.12 14.01
CA VAL A 20 51.99 -19.64 13.52
C VAL A 20 51.75 -19.04 12.12
N PHE A 21 52.49 -19.52 11.12
CA PHE A 21 52.32 -19.12 9.72
C PHE A 21 51.79 -20.30 8.90
N GLY A 22 51.04 -19.98 7.85
CA GLY A 22 50.48 -20.90 6.85
C GLY A 22 51.52 -21.86 6.26
N LYS A 23 51.13 -23.12 6.03
CA LYS A 23 51.96 -24.20 5.49
C LYS A 23 51.13 -25.15 4.63
N PRO A 24 51.77 -25.86 3.67
CA PRO A 24 51.13 -26.94 2.94
C PRO A 24 50.55 -28.01 3.88
N VAL A 25 49.29 -28.36 3.66
CA VAL A 25 48.52 -29.33 4.43
C VAL A 25 49.06 -30.74 4.21
N THR A 26 49.12 -31.54 5.27
CA THR A 26 49.54 -32.95 5.20
C THR A 26 48.37 -33.91 5.02
N LEU A 27 48.63 -35.12 4.48
CA LEU A 27 47.62 -36.18 4.36
C LEU A 27 47.02 -36.64 5.71
N SER A 28 47.67 -36.37 6.85
CA SER A 28 47.07 -36.63 8.16
C SER A 28 46.00 -35.59 8.46
N GLU A 29 46.33 -34.32 8.28
CA GLU A 29 45.40 -33.20 8.48
C GLU A 29 44.18 -33.31 7.57
N VAL A 30 44.36 -33.74 6.31
CA VAL A 30 43.22 -34.03 5.40
C VAL A 30 42.29 -35.07 5.99
N ARG A 31 42.82 -36.20 6.50
CA ARG A 31 42.00 -37.25 7.10
C ARG A 31 41.29 -36.76 8.35
N ASP A 32 41.99 -36.01 9.19
CA ASP A 32 41.43 -35.47 10.43
C ASP A 32 40.29 -34.47 10.13
N ALA A 33 40.47 -33.60 9.13
CA ALA A 33 39.44 -32.66 8.68
C ALA A 33 38.21 -33.37 8.12
N VAL A 34 38.40 -34.35 7.23
CA VAL A 34 37.31 -35.14 6.64
C VAL A 34 36.56 -35.94 7.70
N ASN A 35 37.26 -36.60 8.63
CA ASN A 35 36.62 -37.32 9.72
C ASN A 35 35.85 -36.38 10.67
N SER A 36 36.38 -35.19 10.92
CA SER A 36 35.72 -34.17 11.74
C SER A 36 34.44 -33.65 11.08
N LEU A 37 34.45 -33.46 9.75
CA LEU A 37 33.26 -33.10 8.97
C LEU A 37 32.17 -34.18 9.08
N MET A 38 32.54 -35.44 8.82
CA MET A 38 31.61 -36.57 8.92
C MET A 38 31.02 -36.71 10.31
N GLN A 39 31.84 -36.58 11.36
CA GLN A 39 31.38 -36.59 12.75
C GLN A 39 30.42 -35.43 13.05
N GLY A 40 30.70 -34.23 12.54
CA GLY A 40 29.84 -33.06 12.71
C GLY A 40 28.45 -33.21 12.07
N LEU A 41 28.37 -33.93 10.95
CA LEU A 41 27.13 -34.16 10.19
C LEU A 41 26.45 -35.51 10.49
N ASP A 42 26.93 -36.26 11.47
CA ASP A 42 26.46 -37.62 11.79
C ASP A 42 26.45 -38.54 10.55
N LYS A 43 27.53 -38.47 9.76
CA LYS A 43 27.78 -39.32 8.58
C LYS A 43 28.87 -40.34 8.90
N ASP A 44 28.79 -41.52 8.28
CA ASP A 44 29.73 -42.62 8.48
C ASP A 44 30.18 -43.19 7.13
N PHE A 45 31.10 -42.49 6.47
CA PHE A 45 31.73 -42.94 5.22
C PHE A 45 33.20 -43.30 5.44
N ASN A 46 33.76 -44.12 4.55
CA ASN A 46 35.17 -44.47 4.56
C ASN A 46 35.93 -43.67 3.51
N ILE A 47 37.09 -43.12 3.87
CA ILE A 47 37.97 -42.49 2.88
C ILE A 47 38.60 -43.57 2.00
N GLU A 48 38.13 -43.73 0.77
CA GLU A 48 38.65 -44.72 -0.19
C GLU A 48 39.95 -44.24 -0.86
N ARG A 49 39.98 -42.96 -1.24
CA ARG A 49 41.10 -42.37 -1.99
C ARG A 49 41.24 -40.88 -1.67
N ILE A 50 42.49 -40.41 -1.63
CA ILE A 50 42.80 -38.97 -1.55
C ILE A 50 43.75 -38.64 -2.69
N GLU A 51 43.39 -37.66 -3.51
CA GLU A 51 44.23 -37.18 -4.61
C GLU A 51 44.61 -35.72 -4.40
N ALA A 52 45.90 -35.42 -4.52
CA ALA A 52 46.40 -34.05 -4.51
C ALA A 52 46.21 -33.40 -5.89
N ARG A 53 45.79 -32.13 -5.88
CA ARG A 53 45.74 -31.25 -7.06
C ARG A 53 46.70 -30.09 -6.87
N TYR A 54 47.33 -29.68 -7.97
CA TYR A 54 48.40 -28.71 -7.94
C TYR A 54 48.09 -27.57 -8.90
N LEU A 55 48.44 -26.35 -8.51
CA LEU A 55 48.44 -25.20 -9.39
C LEU A 55 49.46 -25.39 -10.52
N ALA A 56 49.36 -24.57 -11.57
CA ALA A 56 50.28 -24.60 -12.70
C ALA A 56 51.77 -24.39 -12.30
N GLY A 57 52.03 -23.72 -11.16
CA GLY A 57 53.38 -23.53 -10.61
C GLY A 57 53.95 -24.73 -9.83
N GLY A 58 53.14 -25.77 -9.61
CA GLY A 58 53.51 -26.99 -8.88
C GLY A 58 53.21 -26.94 -7.38
N GLU A 59 52.62 -25.86 -6.88
CA GLU A 59 52.15 -25.73 -5.50
C GLU A 59 50.84 -26.51 -5.29
N LEU A 60 50.65 -27.05 -4.09
CA LEU A 60 49.49 -27.88 -3.74
C LEU A 60 48.23 -27.01 -3.59
N ALA A 61 47.26 -27.17 -4.48
CA ALA A 61 46.02 -26.39 -4.48
C ALA A 61 44.98 -26.93 -3.49
N TYR A 62 44.67 -28.23 -3.57
CA TYR A 62 43.71 -28.88 -2.68
C TYR A 62 43.83 -30.39 -2.82
N TYR A 63 43.11 -31.09 -1.95
CA TYR A 63 42.91 -32.52 -2.02
C TYR A 63 41.46 -32.83 -2.38
N MET A 64 41.28 -33.81 -3.27
CA MET A 64 39.99 -34.44 -3.53
C MET A 64 39.96 -35.76 -2.75
N ALA A 65 39.13 -35.84 -1.72
CA ALA A 65 38.90 -37.05 -0.95
C ALA A 65 37.63 -37.74 -1.45
N ASP A 66 37.80 -38.94 -2.00
CA ASP A 66 36.74 -39.83 -2.45
C ASP A 66 36.31 -40.71 -1.26
N LEU A 67 35.04 -40.64 -0.90
CA LEU A 67 34.49 -41.37 0.25
C LEU A 67 33.72 -42.63 -0.16
N GLY A 68 33.71 -42.97 -1.45
CA GLY A 68 32.84 -44.01 -1.99
C GLY A 68 31.36 -43.63 -1.89
N ASP A 69 30.48 -44.54 -2.32
CA ASP A 69 29.02 -44.44 -2.12
C ASP A 69 28.39 -43.06 -2.44
N ASN A 70 28.79 -42.43 -3.55
CA ASN A 70 28.35 -41.10 -3.96
C ASN A 70 28.67 -39.98 -2.95
N ALA A 71 29.87 -40.00 -2.38
CA ALA A 71 30.32 -38.96 -1.47
C ALA A 71 31.77 -38.53 -1.72
N TRP A 72 32.04 -37.24 -1.54
CA TRP A 72 33.37 -36.66 -1.70
C TRP A 72 33.55 -35.36 -0.92
N VAL A 73 34.81 -35.01 -0.65
CA VAL A 73 35.19 -33.79 0.08
C VAL A 73 36.39 -33.13 -0.59
N LEU A 74 36.31 -31.81 -0.80
CA LEU A 74 37.43 -30.96 -1.18
C LEU A 74 38.06 -30.33 0.07
N VAL A 75 39.36 -30.54 0.26
CA VAL A 75 40.13 -30.03 1.40
C VAL A 75 41.23 -29.11 0.90
N SER A 76 41.41 -27.94 1.52
CA SER A 76 42.41 -26.96 1.08
C SER A 76 43.85 -27.51 1.14
N GLY A 77 44.71 -27.00 0.27
CA GLY A 77 46.11 -27.38 0.17
C GLY A 77 47.05 -26.65 1.13
N ASP A 78 46.60 -25.57 1.76
CA ASP A 78 47.38 -24.72 2.66
C ASP A 78 46.57 -24.40 3.93
N ASP A 79 47.21 -24.53 5.09
CA ASP A 79 46.52 -24.42 6.38
C ASP A 79 46.20 -22.98 6.79
N ALA A 80 46.62 -21.97 6.03
CA ALA A 80 46.13 -20.60 6.15
C ALA A 80 44.75 -20.38 5.49
N MET A 81 44.25 -21.36 4.72
CA MET A 81 42.87 -21.40 4.25
C MET A 81 42.00 -22.31 5.13
N ARG A 82 40.68 -22.12 5.08
CA ARG A 82 39.72 -23.01 5.75
C ARG A 82 39.92 -24.48 5.31
N PRO A 83 39.68 -25.47 6.18
CA PRO A 83 39.98 -26.87 5.87
C PRO A 83 39.10 -27.44 4.77
N ILE A 84 37.77 -27.33 4.89
CA ILE A 84 36.81 -27.92 3.95
C ILE A 84 36.31 -26.83 3.00
N LEU A 85 36.57 -26.99 1.70
CA LEU A 85 36.18 -26.05 0.65
C LEU A 85 34.78 -26.36 0.12
N ALA A 86 34.52 -27.64 -0.14
CA ALA A 86 33.25 -28.16 -0.61
C ALA A 86 33.11 -29.64 -0.26
N PHE A 87 31.89 -30.17 -0.24
CA PHE A 87 31.62 -31.59 -0.06
C PHE A 87 30.26 -31.99 -0.65
N SER A 88 30.10 -33.27 -0.94
CA SER A 88 28.82 -33.86 -1.34
C SER A 88 28.65 -35.24 -0.73
N PHE A 89 27.41 -35.61 -0.43
CA PHE A 89 27.00 -36.96 -0.02
C PHE A 89 25.93 -37.56 -0.93
N GLU A 90 25.73 -36.97 -2.12
CA GLU A 90 24.66 -37.33 -3.04
C GLU A 90 25.13 -37.68 -4.46
N ASN A 91 26.39 -37.39 -4.81
CA ASN A 91 26.98 -37.78 -6.10
C ASN A 91 28.43 -38.23 -5.98
N SER A 92 28.86 -39.03 -6.96
CA SER A 92 30.22 -39.55 -7.05
C SER A 92 31.24 -38.47 -7.43
N LEU A 93 32.47 -38.60 -6.91
CA LEU A 93 33.58 -37.77 -7.30
C LEU A 93 33.92 -37.97 -8.79
N THR A 94 33.82 -36.91 -9.58
CA THR A 94 34.28 -36.91 -10.97
C THR A 94 35.71 -36.36 -11.08
N PRO A 95 36.48 -36.79 -12.09
CA PRO A 95 37.75 -36.15 -12.42
C PRO A 95 37.57 -34.64 -12.65
N GLU A 96 38.51 -33.83 -12.19
CA GLU A 96 38.45 -32.35 -12.26
C GLU A 96 38.16 -31.82 -13.67
N GLY A 97 38.74 -32.43 -14.70
CA GLY A 97 38.52 -32.03 -16.10
C GLY A 97 37.14 -32.39 -16.67
N GLU A 98 36.29 -33.04 -15.89
CA GLU A 98 34.92 -33.43 -16.23
C GLU A 98 33.87 -32.70 -15.36
N TRP A 99 34.30 -31.73 -14.56
CA TRP A 99 33.38 -30.90 -13.79
C TRP A 99 32.54 -30.03 -14.72
N ASN A 100 31.25 -29.90 -14.40
CA ASN A 100 30.39 -28.95 -15.12
C ASN A 100 30.89 -27.51 -14.93
N ASP A 101 30.60 -26.64 -15.90
CA ASP A 101 31.21 -25.31 -15.94
C ASP A 101 30.91 -24.45 -14.70
N ALA A 102 29.72 -24.58 -14.11
CA ALA A 102 29.34 -23.83 -12.91
C ALA A 102 30.12 -24.29 -11.66
N ALA A 103 30.30 -25.61 -11.48
CA ALA A 103 31.14 -26.14 -10.41
C ALA A 103 32.63 -25.85 -10.67
N ALA A 104 33.07 -25.89 -11.93
CA ALA A 104 34.44 -25.55 -12.32
C ALA A 104 34.78 -24.07 -12.07
N TYR A 105 33.81 -23.18 -12.23
CA TYR A 105 33.94 -21.76 -11.86
C TYR A 105 34.30 -21.58 -10.38
N LEU A 106 33.57 -22.24 -9.47
CA LEU A 106 33.86 -22.18 -8.03
C LEU A 106 35.22 -22.81 -7.70
N LEU A 107 35.55 -23.92 -8.36
CA LEU A 107 36.85 -24.57 -8.19
C LEU A 107 38.00 -23.64 -8.61
N ASN A 108 37.83 -22.89 -9.70
CA ASN A 108 38.79 -21.89 -10.16
C ASN A 108 38.95 -20.74 -9.15
N ILE A 109 37.85 -20.29 -8.51
CA ILE A 109 37.92 -19.31 -7.41
C ILE A 109 38.79 -19.86 -6.28
N TYR A 110 38.55 -21.10 -5.83
CA TYR A 110 39.35 -21.73 -4.77
C TYR A 110 40.84 -21.83 -5.14
N GLN A 111 41.15 -22.14 -6.42
CA GLN A 111 42.53 -22.17 -6.92
C GLN A 111 43.20 -20.79 -6.94
N GLN A 112 42.45 -19.73 -7.25
CA GLN A 112 42.96 -18.35 -7.25
C GLN A 112 43.23 -17.86 -5.84
N GLU A 113 42.30 -18.11 -4.91
CA GLU A 113 42.44 -17.75 -3.50
C GLU A 113 43.63 -18.45 -2.86
N ILE A 114 43.81 -19.75 -3.08
CA ILE A 114 44.97 -20.45 -2.52
C ILE A 114 46.29 -19.93 -3.11
N SER A 115 46.32 -19.59 -4.40
CA SER A 115 47.49 -18.98 -5.02
C SER A 115 47.91 -17.68 -4.33
N LEU A 116 46.96 -16.94 -3.75
CA LEU A 116 47.22 -15.68 -3.06
C LEU A 116 47.64 -15.88 -1.62
N VAL A 117 46.99 -16.80 -0.91
CA VAL A 117 47.42 -17.21 0.43
C VAL A 117 48.88 -17.65 0.40
N MET A 118 49.26 -18.45 -0.61
CA MET A 118 50.64 -18.89 -0.80
C MET A 118 51.64 -17.76 -1.10
N LYS A 119 51.18 -16.63 -1.66
CA LYS A 119 52.01 -15.46 -1.93
C LYS A 119 52.26 -14.60 -0.69
N ASP A 120 51.44 -14.73 0.35
CA ASP A 120 51.61 -14.04 1.63
C ASP A 120 51.98 -15.03 2.75
N PRO A 121 53.28 -15.33 2.94
CA PRO A 121 53.74 -16.24 3.99
C PRO A 121 53.56 -15.71 5.41
N SER A 122 53.02 -14.49 5.58
CA SER A 122 52.72 -13.92 6.90
C SER A 122 51.34 -14.29 7.43
N LEU A 123 50.47 -14.87 6.59
CA LEU A 123 49.14 -15.30 6.97
C LEU A 123 49.22 -16.42 8.03
N PRO A 124 48.43 -16.34 9.11
CA PRO A 124 48.41 -17.38 10.12
C PRO A 124 47.64 -18.61 9.64
N ARG A 125 47.92 -19.76 10.27
CA ARG A 125 47.05 -20.94 10.15
C ARG A 125 45.62 -20.56 10.52
N ASP A 126 44.67 -20.98 9.70
CA ASP A 126 43.26 -20.77 9.94
C ASP A 126 42.80 -21.57 11.17
N SER A 127 42.20 -20.87 12.14
CA SER A 127 41.78 -21.48 13.41
C SER A 127 40.75 -22.60 13.28
N ARG A 128 40.08 -22.72 12.11
CA ARG A 128 39.11 -23.77 11.82
C ARG A 128 39.77 -25.14 11.65
N TRP A 129 41.06 -25.20 11.37
CA TRP A 129 41.81 -26.45 11.39
C TRP A 129 41.94 -27.07 12.78
N ASP A 130 41.83 -26.26 13.84
CA ASP A 130 41.97 -26.70 15.23
C ASP A 130 40.60 -26.88 15.91
N GLN A 131 39.52 -26.63 15.18
CA GLN A 131 38.12 -26.80 15.61
C GLN A 131 37.52 -28.02 14.90
N ALA A 132 36.43 -28.58 15.45
CA ALA A 132 35.63 -29.51 14.66
C ALA A 132 35.15 -28.79 13.40
N ALA A 133 35.27 -29.43 12.23
CA ALA A 133 34.95 -28.81 10.94
C ALA A 133 33.51 -28.26 10.88
N LEU A 134 32.61 -28.83 11.68
CA LEU A 134 31.29 -28.31 11.99
C LEU A 134 31.00 -28.48 13.50
N PRO A 135 30.13 -27.66 14.12
CA PRO A 135 29.85 -27.72 15.54
C PRO A 135 28.95 -28.93 15.79
N THR A 136 29.36 -29.78 16.73
CA THR A 136 28.53 -30.90 17.21
C THR A 136 27.43 -30.45 18.17
N ASP A 137 27.42 -29.17 18.55
CA ASP A 137 26.45 -28.58 19.45
C ASP A 137 25.23 -28.06 18.67
N LYS A 138 24.10 -28.77 18.81
CA LYS A 138 22.74 -28.40 18.33
C LYS A 138 22.19 -27.07 18.90
N LYS A 139 23.05 -26.17 19.40
CA LYS A 139 22.68 -24.96 20.14
C LYS A 139 23.33 -23.67 19.62
N ALA A 140 24.06 -23.70 18.51
CA ALA A 140 24.78 -22.53 18.00
C ALA A 140 24.17 -21.85 16.75
N ALA A 141 22.95 -22.20 16.36
CA ALA A 141 22.13 -21.39 15.45
C ALA A 141 20.67 -21.47 15.93
N ALA A 142 19.98 -20.32 15.99
CA ALA A 142 18.56 -20.27 16.38
C ALA A 142 17.65 -20.91 15.30
N ALA A 143 18.15 -20.99 14.06
CA ALA A 143 17.63 -21.82 12.97
C ALA A 143 18.62 -22.97 12.75
N GLY A 144 18.18 -24.22 12.68
CA GLY A 144 19.05 -25.34 12.34
C GLY A 144 19.55 -25.27 10.89
N PRO A 145 20.34 -26.25 10.41
CA PRO A 145 20.66 -26.34 8.99
C PRO A 145 19.39 -26.48 8.15
N VAL A 146 19.40 -25.89 6.94
CA VAL A 146 18.36 -26.09 5.93
C VAL A 146 18.86 -27.17 4.97
N GLU A 147 18.20 -28.32 5.00
CA GLU A 147 18.46 -29.39 4.04
C GLU A 147 18.02 -28.97 2.63
N PRO A 148 18.63 -29.53 1.57
CA PRO A 148 18.30 -29.20 0.19
C PRO A 148 16.82 -29.49 -0.09
N PHE A 149 16.08 -28.50 -0.62
CA PHE A 149 14.64 -28.65 -0.87
C PHE A 149 14.24 -28.60 -2.35
N ILE A 150 15.15 -28.34 -3.30
CA ILE A 150 14.86 -28.57 -4.72
C ILE A 150 14.96 -30.07 -5.01
N ALA A 151 13.82 -30.71 -5.24
CA ALA A 151 13.74 -32.17 -5.43
C ALA A 151 14.12 -32.63 -6.85
N VAL A 152 14.26 -31.71 -7.80
CA VAL A 152 14.53 -32.02 -9.21
C VAL A 152 16.01 -31.83 -9.57
N ASN A 153 16.49 -32.68 -10.47
CA ASN A 153 17.84 -32.68 -11.02
C ASN A 153 17.77 -32.59 -12.55
N TRP A 154 17.36 -31.42 -13.03
CA TRP A 154 17.19 -31.15 -14.46
C TRP A 154 18.53 -30.84 -15.12
N ASN A 155 18.53 -30.84 -16.46
CA ASN A 155 19.72 -30.62 -17.27
C ASN A 155 19.38 -29.71 -18.46
N GLN A 156 20.40 -29.34 -19.21
CA GLN A 156 20.30 -28.40 -20.33
C GLN A 156 20.57 -29.07 -21.68
N SER A 157 21.01 -30.32 -21.67
CA SER A 157 21.51 -31.07 -22.83
C SER A 157 20.47 -32.04 -23.40
N SER A 158 20.92 -33.02 -24.19
CA SER A 158 20.11 -33.93 -24.99
C SER A 158 18.90 -34.47 -24.22
N GLY A 159 17.72 -34.31 -24.81
CA GLY A 159 16.44 -34.74 -24.24
C GLY A 159 15.73 -33.63 -23.48
N TRP A 160 16.45 -32.79 -22.73
CA TRP A 160 15.89 -31.64 -22.01
C TRP A 160 15.66 -30.44 -22.93
N ASN A 161 16.48 -30.33 -23.97
CA ASN A 161 16.48 -29.26 -24.97
C ASN A 161 15.63 -29.55 -26.24
N ARG A 162 14.78 -30.57 -26.23
CA ARG A 162 14.10 -31.06 -27.46
C ARG A 162 13.17 -30.04 -28.14
N PHE A 163 12.73 -29.02 -27.41
CA PHE A 163 11.90 -27.92 -27.94
C PHE A 163 12.72 -26.66 -28.27
N CYS A 164 14.01 -26.64 -27.92
CA CYS A 164 14.93 -25.59 -28.33
C CYS A 164 15.25 -25.71 -29.84
N PRO A 165 15.78 -24.65 -30.48
CA PRO A 165 16.18 -24.68 -31.89
C PRO A 165 17.04 -25.89 -32.27
N GLU A 166 16.79 -26.44 -33.46
CA GLU A 166 17.59 -27.54 -34.02
C GLU A 166 18.99 -27.05 -34.42
N ASP A 167 20.02 -27.81 -34.04
CA ASP A 167 21.41 -27.59 -34.44
C ASP A 167 22.18 -28.93 -34.41
N GLU A 168 22.76 -29.33 -35.55
CA GLU A 168 23.47 -30.61 -35.68
C GLU A 168 24.73 -30.70 -34.79
N GLU A 169 25.32 -29.55 -34.43
CA GLU A 169 26.49 -29.49 -33.56
C GLU A 169 26.11 -29.54 -32.07
N GLY A 170 24.83 -29.31 -31.75
CA GLY A 170 24.30 -29.29 -30.39
C GLY A 170 23.97 -30.68 -29.82
N PRO A 171 23.87 -30.81 -28.49
CA PRO A 171 23.60 -32.08 -27.85
C PRO A 171 22.22 -32.64 -28.25
N GLY A 172 22.22 -33.81 -28.88
CA GLY A 172 20.99 -34.46 -29.34
C GLY A 172 20.35 -33.81 -30.57
N GLY A 173 21.08 -32.95 -31.30
CA GLY A 173 20.59 -32.26 -32.49
C GLY A 173 19.87 -30.93 -32.22
N HIS A 174 20.03 -30.38 -31.01
CA HIS A 174 19.45 -29.11 -30.59
C HIS A 174 20.47 -28.31 -29.78
N VAL A 175 20.32 -26.98 -29.79
CA VAL A 175 21.07 -26.06 -28.91
C VAL A 175 20.81 -26.36 -27.44
N TYR A 176 21.68 -25.90 -26.53
CA TYR A 176 21.45 -26.04 -25.09
C TYR A 176 20.21 -25.27 -24.61
N VAL A 177 19.57 -25.72 -23.53
CA VAL A 177 18.50 -24.94 -22.87
C VAL A 177 19.03 -23.61 -22.31
N GLY A 178 20.21 -23.64 -21.70
CA GLY A 178 20.85 -22.51 -21.03
C GLY A 178 20.64 -22.51 -19.51
N CYS A 179 21.71 -22.17 -18.78
CA CYS A 179 21.79 -22.37 -17.33
C CYS A 179 20.78 -21.54 -16.54
N VAL A 180 20.50 -20.33 -17.02
CA VAL A 180 19.50 -19.42 -16.42
C VAL A 180 18.11 -20.04 -16.48
N ALA A 181 17.72 -20.62 -17.61
CA ALA A 181 16.41 -21.22 -17.79
C ALA A 181 16.24 -22.48 -16.93
N VAL A 182 17.30 -23.29 -16.81
CA VAL A 182 17.29 -24.46 -15.93
C VAL A 182 17.18 -24.03 -14.47
N ALA A 183 17.98 -23.07 -14.03
CA ALA A 183 17.92 -22.58 -12.65
C ALA A 183 16.54 -21.96 -12.31
N MET A 184 15.94 -21.21 -13.24
CA MET A 184 14.57 -20.71 -13.09
C MET A 184 13.58 -21.86 -12.92
N ALA A 185 13.59 -22.83 -13.83
CA ALA A 185 12.62 -23.91 -13.84
C ALA A 185 12.75 -24.79 -12.58
N GLN A 186 13.97 -25.09 -12.13
CA GLN A 186 14.22 -25.82 -10.89
C GLN A 186 13.75 -25.03 -9.66
N ALA A 187 13.96 -23.71 -9.61
CA ALA A 187 13.41 -22.89 -8.53
C ALA A 187 11.87 -22.88 -8.53
N MET A 188 11.25 -22.83 -9.71
CA MET A 188 9.79 -22.87 -9.84
C MET A 188 9.20 -24.21 -9.36
N SER A 189 9.95 -25.31 -9.49
CA SER A 189 9.51 -26.63 -9.04
C SER A 189 9.29 -26.75 -7.53
N VAL A 190 9.88 -25.86 -6.72
CA VAL A 190 9.66 -25.83 -5.25
C VAL A 190 8.20 -25.53 -4.91
N TYR A 191 7.56 -24.70 -5.73
CA TYR A 191 6.18 -24.27 -5.53
C TYR A 191 5.19 -24.97 -6.45
N GLU A 192 5.68 -25.70 -7.45
CA GLU A 192 4.86 -26.24 -8.54
C GLU A 192 3.97 -25.14 -9.15
N TYR A 193 4.58 -23.96 -9.39
CA TYR A 193 3.90 -22.73 -9.80
C TYR A 193 4.59 -22.05 -11.00
N PRO A 194 3.85 -21.47 -11.96
CA PRO A 194 2.39 -21.36 -12.02
C PRO A 194 1.73 -22.61 -12.58
N VAL A 195 0.40 -22.71 -12.46
CA VAL A 195 -0.38 -23.67 -13.25
C VAL A 195 -0.48 -23.22 -14.70
N ARG A 196 -0.61 -21.91 -14.95
CA ARG A 196 -0.64 -21.32 -16.29
C ARG A 196 0.29 -20.12 -16.38
N PRO A 197 1.19 -20.06 -17.37
CA PRO A 197 1.93 -18.83 -17.67
C PRO A 197 1.03 -17.84 -18.43
N GLN A 198 1.47 -16.60 -18.59
CA GLN A 198 0.70 -15.53 -19.25
C GLN A 198 1.54 -14.65 -20.16
N GLY A 199 0.87 -13.98 -21.10
CA GLY A 199 1.46 -13.03 -22.04
C GLY A 199 2.11 -13.65 -23.27
N VAL A 200 2.87 -12.84 -24.00
CA VAL A 200 3.54 -13.24 -25.24
C VAL A 200 4.97 -12.74 -25.24
N LYS A 201 5.92 -13.60 -25.63
CA LYS A 201 7.32 -13.24 -25.84
C LYS A 201 7.80 -13.75 -27.19
N SER A 202 8.46 -12.88 -27.95
CA SER A 202 9.17 -13.27 -29.16
C SER A 202 10.34 -12.35 -29.44
N TYR A 203 11.41 -12.89 -30.04
CA TYR A 203 12.59 -12.16 -30.47
C TYR A 203 13.19 -12.81 -31.72
N VAL A 204 14.13 -12.11 -32.37
CA VAL A 204 14.83 -12.64 -33.55
C VAL A 204 16.27 -12.95 -33.17
N HIS A 205 16.58 -14.24 -33.14
CA HIS A 205 17.93 -14.75 -32.98
C HIS A 205 18.73 -14.58 -34.28
N PRO A 206 20.01 -14.16 -34.22
CA PRO A 206 20.85 -14.00 -35.42
C PRO A 206 20.98 -15.30 -36.23
N ASP A 207 21.18 -16.44 -35.57
CA ASP A 207 21.39 -17.73 -36.23
C ASP A 207 20.11 -18.57 -36.42
N TYR A 208 19.21 -18.59 -35.44
CA TYR A 208 18.02 -19.46 -35.45
C TYR A 208 16.72 -18.76 -35.87
N GLY A 209 16.76 -17.47 -36.21
CA GLY A 209 15.61 -16.73 -36.70
C GLY A 209 14.59 -16.38 -35.61
N SER A 210 13.29 -16.39 -35.96
CA SER A 210 12.24 -15.97 -35.03
C SER A 210 11.98 -17.05 -33.97
N ILE A 211 12.13 -16.68 -32.70
CA ILE A 211 11.85 -17.52 -31.54
C ILE A 211 10.75 -16.85 -30.72
N GLY A 212 9.80 -17.63 -30.20
CA GLY A 212 8.76 -17.07 -29.34
C GLY A 212 7.78 -18.10 -28.78
N VAL A 213 7.13 -17.69 -27.69
CA VAL A 213 6.08 -18.42 -26.99
C VAL A 213 4.91 -17.46 -26.76
N ASN A 214 3.71 -17.94 -27.06
CA ASN A 214 2.47 -17.30 -26.61
C ASN A 214 1.99 -18.07 -25.38
N TYR A 215 2.31 -17.54 -24.20
CA TYR A 215 2.01 -18.17 -22.92
C TYR A 215 0.50 -18.19 -22.63
N ASP A 216 -0.27 -17.20 -23.14
CA ASP A 216 -1.74 -17.19 -23.04
C ASP A 216 -2.40 -18.39 -23.74
N LEU A 217 -1.70 -19.03 -24.68
CA LEU A 217 -2.14 -20.22 -25.41
C LEU A 217 -1.46 -21.52 -24.94
N ALA A 218 -0.60 -21.45 -23.93
CA ALA A 218 0.05 -22.63 -23.39
C ALA A 218 -0.96 -23.51 -22.64
N ASP A 219 -0.78 -24.83 -22.75
CA ASP A 219 -1.46 -25.78 -21.88
C ASP A 219 -0.97 -25.58 -20.43
N PRO A 220 -1.80 -25.91 -19.42
CA PRO A 220 -1.37 -25.90 -18.03
C PRO A 220 -0.11 -26.73 -17.79
N TYR A 221 0.76 -26.28 -16.90
CA TYR A 221 1.88 -27.08 -16.43
C TYR A 221 1.39 -28.21 -15.51
N GLU A 222 1.56 -29.46 -15.98
CA GLU A 222 1.23 -30.68 -15.25
C GLU A 222 2.43 -31.08 -14.36
N TRP A 223 2.65 -30.35 -13.27
CA TRP A 223 3.83 -30.51 -12.40
C TRP A 223 4.01 -31.94 -11.86
N ASP A 224 2.92 -32.63 -11.54
CA ASP A 224 2.92 -34.01 -11.06
C ASP A 224 3.42 -35.03 -12.11
N GLN A 225 3.35 -34.66 -13.40
CA GLN A 225 3.85 -35.47 -14.51
C GLN A 225 5.31 -35.19 -14.85
N MET A 226 5.91 -34.11 -14.32
CA MET A 226 7.31 -33.78 -14.57
C MET A 226 8.23 -34.71 -13.78
N SER A 227 9.04 -35.49 -14.47
CA SER A 227 10.04 -36.33 -13.82
C SER A 227 11.12 -35.48 -13.14
N ALA A 228 11.45 -35.86 -11.91
CA ALA A 228 12.48 -35.19 -11.13
C ALA A 228 13.89 -35.42 -11.70
N THR A 229 14.17 -36.54 -12.37
CA THR A 229 15.55 -36.94 -12.72
C THR A 229 15.74 -37.33 -14.19
N SER A 230 14.71 -37.25 -15.02
CA SER A 230 14.81 -37.61 -16.45
C SER A 230 14.04 -36.64 -17.33
N SER A 231 14.51 -36.41 -18.55
CA SER A 231 13.79 -35.55 -19.49
C SER A 231 12.48 -36.20 -19.95
N ASP A 232 11.40 -35.43 -19.97
CA ASP A 232 10.12 -35.75 -20.59
C ASP A 232 9.58 -34.50 -21.32
N ASP A 233 8.41 -34.60 -21.94
CA ASP A 233 7.88 -33.46 -22.70
C ASP A 233 7.39 -32.34 -21.77
N PHE A 234 6.97 -32.65 -20.53
CA PHE A 234 6.47 -31.65 -19.58
C PHE A 234 7.60 -30.76 -19.06
N ASN A 235 8.69 -31.35 -18.55
CA ASN A 235 9.84 -30.57 -18.09
C ASN A 235 10.58 -29.88 -19.25
N ALA A 236 10.67 -30.51 -20.42
CA ALA A 236 11.33 -29.88 -21.58
C ALA A 236 10.55 -28.67 -22.13
N ILE A 237 9.21 -28.69 -22.10
CA ILE A 237 8.38 -27.52 -22.45
C ILE A 237 8.61 -26.39 -21.46
N LEU A 238 8.58 -26.66 -20.15
CA LEU A 238 8.83 -25.66 -19.13
C LEU A 238 10.22 -25.02 -19.31
N LEU A 239 11.25 -25.85 -19.51
CA LEU A 239 12.62 -25.40 -19.77
C LEU A 239 12.72 -24.50 -21.01
N TYR A 240 12.08 -24.86 -22.11
CA TYR A 240 12.01 -24.02 -23.30
C TYR A 240 11.26 -22.69 -23.04
N HIS A 241 10.15 -22.73 -22.32
CA HIS A 241 9.40 -21.54 -21.93
C HIS A 241 10.26 -20.59 -21.09
N CYS A 242 10.97 -21.09 -20.08
CA CYS A 242 11.91 -20.29 -19.28
C CYS A 242 13.02 -19.68 -20.16
N ALA A 243 13.57 -20.42 -21.12
CA ALA A 243 14.60 -19.93 -22.03
C ALA A 243 14.09 -18.79 -22.94
N VAL A 244 12.90 -18.93 -23.52
CA VAL A 244 12.31 -17.87 -24.34
C VAL A 244 11.98 -16.64 -23.52
N ALA A 245 11.50 -16.81 -22.28
CA ALA A 245 11.13 -15.73 -21.38
C ALA A 245 12.31 -14.78 -21.08
N VAL A 246 13.54 -15.30 -21.08
CA VAL A 246 14.77 -14.52 -20.81
C VAL A 246 15.52 -14.07 -22.06
N GLU A 247 14.92 -14.20 -23.26
CA GLU A 247 15.57 -13.92 -24.55
C GLU A 247 16.90 -14.68 -24.70
N MET A 248 16.89 -15.99 -24.46
CA MET A 248 18.09 -16.83 -24.53
C MET A 248 18.87 -16.64 -25.84
N ASP A 249 20.15 -16.32 -25.72
CA ASP A 249 21.14 -16.40 -26.80
C ASP A 249 21.51 -17.87 -26.95
N PHE A 250 20.79 -18.55 -27.84
CA PHE A 250 20.89 -19.99 -28.03
C PHE A 250 22.17 -20.33 -28.80
N GLY A 251 22.74 -21.50 -28.51
CA GLY A 251 23.94 -21.97 -29.17
C GLY A 251 24.19 -23.46 -28.95
N ALA A 252 24.88 -24.06 -29.93
CA ALA A 252 25.21 -25.48 -29.94
C ALA A 252 26.27 -25.86 -28.88
N ASP A 253 27.15 -24.94 -28.51
CA ASP A 253 28.22 -25.10 -27.53
C ASP A 253 27.90 -24.49 -26.15
N GLY A 254 26.82 -23.72 -26.06
CA GLY A 254 26.31 -23.13 -24.82
C GLY A 254 25.18 -22.16 -25.13
N SER A 255 24.34 -21.86 -24.14
CA SER A 255 23.27 -20.85 -24.30
C SER A 255 23.24 -19.91 -23.10
N GLY A 256 23.14 -18.62 -23.38
CA GLY A 256 23.37 -17.55 -22.40
C GLY A 256 22.20 -16.59 -22.27
N ALA A 257 21.95 -16.15 -21.03
CA ALA A 257 21.01 -15.07 -20.73
C ALA A 257 21.48 -14.31 -19.49
N TRP A 258 20.95 -13.11 -19.28
CA TRP A 258 21.21 -12.35 -18.06
C TRP A 258 20.29 -12.82 -16.93
N VAL A 259 20.86 -13.23 -15.79
CA VAL A 259 20.07 -13.63 -14.60
C VAL A 259 19.18 -12.48 -14.10
N ARG A 260 19.61 -11.22 -14.24
CA ARG A 260 18.75 -10.06 -13.96
C ARG A 260 17.45 -10.04 -14.78
N THR A 261 17.47 -10.55 -16.02
CA THR A 261 16.27 -10.65 -16.86
C THR A 261 15.32 -11.72 -16.32
N ALA A 262 15.84 -12.83 -15.78
CA ALA A 262 15.02 -13.91 -15.23
C ALA A 262 14.06 -13.41 -14.15
N ALA A 263 14.50 -12.52 -13.26
CA ALA A 263 13.65 -11.93 -12.23
C ALA A 263 12.39 -11.26 -12.80
N GLY A 264 12.58 -10.34 -13.75
CA GLY A 264 11.46 -9.68 -14.43
C GLY A 264 10.59 -10.63 -15.24
N SER A 265 11.20 -11.66 -15.85
CA SER A 265 10.47 -12.67 -16.62
C SER A 265 9.61 -13.59 -15.74
N MET A 266 10.06 -13.93 -14.53
CA MET A 266 9.26 -14.69 -13.55
C MET A 266 8.01 -13.92 -13.14
N VAL A 267 8.12 -12.63 -12.90
CA VAL A 267 6.97 -11.76 -12.63
C VAL A 267 6.07 -11.66 -13.87
N GLN A 268 6.64 -11.30 -15.02
CA GLN A 268 5.86 -10.94 -16.21
C GLN A 268 5.12 -12.13 -16.85
N TYR A 269 5.80 -13.28 -17.00
CA TYR A 269 5.29 -14.41 -17.77
C TYR A 269 4.85 -15.59 -16.91
N PHE A 270 5.33 -15.66 -15.66
CA PHE A 270 5.05 -16.76 -14.75
C PHE A 270 4.32 -16.33 -13.48
N ASN A 271 3.92 -15.05 -13.40
CA ASN A 271 3.08 -14.47 -12.35
C ASN A 271 3.64 -14.63 -10.93
N TYR A 272 4.97 -14.67 -10.77
CA TYR A 272 5.62 -14.65 -9.45
C TYR A 272 5.48 -13.27 -8.77
N SER A 273 5.68 -13.23 -7.45
CA SER A 273 5.56 -12.01 -6.64
C SER A 273 6.40 -10.85 -7.18
N ASN A 274 5.83 -9.64 -7.12
CA ASN A 274 6.54 -8.40 -7.47
C ASN A 274 7.65 -8.04 -6.46
N SER A 275 7.69 -8.70 -5.30
CA SER A 275 8.76 -8.56 -4.31
C SER A 275 10.09 -9.21 -4.73
N LEU A 276 10.05 -10.05 -5.76
CA LEU A 276 11.22 -10.73 -6.32
C LEU A 276 12.24 -9.72 -6.85
N SER A 277 13.49 -9.83 -6.40
CA SER A 277 14.56 -8.88 -6.73
C SER A 277 15.81 -9.59 -7.24
N PHE A 278 16.56 -8.91 -8.11
CA PHE A 278 17.93 -9.31 -8.43
C PHE A 278 18.90 -8.39 -7.70
N GLU A 279 19.83 -9.00 -6.96
CA GLU A 279 20.86 -8.32 -6.19
C GLU A 279 22.25 -8.76 -6.65
N ASP A 280 23.15 -7.79 -6.85
CA ASP A 280 24.57 -8.07 -7.02
C ASP A 280 25.20 -8.25 -5.64
N ARG A 281 26.14 -9.19 -5.52
CA ARG A 281 26.83 -9.43 -4.26
C ARG A 281 27.49 -8.16 -3.73
N TYR A 282 27.28 -7.86 -2.46
CA TYR A 282 27.82 -6.68 -1.79
C TYR A 282 29.21 -6.95 -1.21
N THR A 283 30.00 -5.89 -1.01
CA THR A 283 31.29 -5.95 -0.31
C THR A 283 31.18 -6.39 1.16
N ASP A 284 29.99 -6.28 1.76
CA ASP A 284 29.71 -6.79 3.11
C ASP A 284 29.30 -8.27 3.02
N ASN A 285 30.26 -9.15 3.30
CA ASN A 285 30.07 -10.60 3.22
C ASN A 285 29.03 -11.11 4.23
N GLU A 286 29.04 -10.58 5.46
CA GLU A 286 28.11 -11.02 6.50
C GLU A 286 26.68 -10.67 6.13
N ALA A 287 26.45 -9.46 5.60
CA ALA A 287 25.12 -9.05 5.13
C ALA A 287 24.64 -9.90 3.94
N TRP A 288 25.52 -10.20 2.98
CA TRP A 288 25.18 -11.03 1.83
C TRP A 288 24.80 -12.45 2.24
N VAL A 289 25.64 -13.09 3.05
CA VAL A 289 25.37 -14.44 3.57
C VAL A 289 24.08 -14.48 4.39
N ALA A 290 23.84 -13.47 5.23
CA ALA A 290 22.60 -13.38 6.01
C ALA A 290 21.35 -13.25 5.12
N ALA A 291 21.43 -12.51 4.01
CA ALA A 291 20.33 -12.41 3.05
C ALA A 291 20.03 -13.76 2.39
N LEU A 292 21.06 -14.48 1.91
CA LEU A 292 20.90 -15.81 1.33
C LEU A 292 20.34 -16.82 2.35
N ALA A 293 20.88 -16.83 3.57
CA ALA A 293 20.39 -17.71 4.63
C ALA A 293 18.92 -17.41 4.97
N GLY A 294 18.52 -16.14 5.06
CA GLY A 294 17.14 -15.74 5.35
C GLY A 294 16.13 -16.21 4.30
N GLU A 295 16.50 -16.23 3.02
CA GLU A 295 15.67 -16.81 1.95
C GLU A 295 15.50 -18.33 2.13
N LEU A 296 16.60 -19.04 2.38
CA LEU A 296 16.60 -20.49 2.54
C LEU A 296 15.86 -20.94 3.81
N GLU A 297 16.00 -20.19 4.92
CA GLU A 297 15.23 -20.40 6.15
C GLU A 297 13.72 -20.21 5.95
N ALA A 298 13.35 -19.33 5.02
CA ALA A 298 11.97 -19.12 4.62
C ALA A 298 11.48 -20.13 3.56
N GLY A 299 12.30 -21.13 3.21
CA GLY A 299 11.98 -22.15 2.20
C GLY A 299 11.97 -21.62 0.76
N ARG A 300 12.58 -20.46 0.50
CA ARG A 300 12.61 -19.84 -0.83
C ARG A 300 13.89 -20.23 -1.57
N PRO A 301 13.79 -20.84 -2.77
CA PRO A 301 14.97 -21.15 -3.58
C PRO A 301 15.59 -19.86 -4.09
N ILE A 302 16.91 -19.88 -4.29
CA ILE A 302 17.65 -18.75 -4.84
C ILE A 302 18.19 -19.17 -6.21
N VAL A 303 18.01 -18.33 -7.23
CA VAL A 303 18.78 -18.46 -8.48
C VAL A 303 20.03 -17.60 -8.32
N TYR A 304 21.20 -18.23 -8.34
CA TYR A 304 22.48 -17.58 -8.10
C TYR A 304 23.32 -17.56 -9.38
N ARG A 305 24.24 -16.61 -9.47
CA ARG A 305 25.12 -16.45 -10.62
C ARG A 305 26.54 -16.12 -10.22
N GLY A 306 27.46 -16.57 -11.05
CA GLY A 306 28.87 -16.22 -10.99
C GLY A 306 29.39 -15.90 -12.38
N ASN A 307 30.06 -14.75 -12.51
CA ASN A 307 30.65 -14.34 -13.75
C ASN A 307 32.18 -14.28 -13.61
N PRO A 308 32.93 -14.99 -14.45
CA PRO A 308 34.38 -14.87 -14.52
C PRO A 308 34.83 -13.45 -14.92
N ASP A 309 35.91 -12.96 -14.31
CA ASP A 309 36.53 -11.67 -14.64
C ASP A 309 37.38 -11.71 -15.93
N ASP A 310 37.60 -12.91 -16.49
CA ASP A 310 38.39 -13.13 -17.72
C ASP A 310 37.58 -12.95 -19.02
N GLY A 311 36.31 -12.56 -18.90
CA GLY A 311 35.40 -12.31 -20.02
C GLY A 311 34.75 -13.56 -20.61
N THR A 312 34.94 -14.74 -20.00
CA THR A 312 34.16 -15.94 -20.32
C THR A 312 32.71 -15.82 -19.84
N ALA A 313 31.83 -16.66 -20.39
CA ALA A 313 30.41 -16.62 -20.07
C ALA A 313 30.17 -16.93 -18.57
N GLY A 314 29.23 -16.22 -17.96
CA GLY A 314 28.80 -16.50 -16.59
C GLY A 314 27.98 -17.78 -16.49
N HIS A 315 27.85 -18.28 -15.26
CA HIS A 315 27.04 -19.46 -14.94
C HIS A 315 25.92 -19.09 -13.96
N ALA A 316 24.81 -19.83 -14.06
CA ALA A 316 23.69 -19.73 -13.14
C ALA A 316 23.35 -21.12 -12.57
N TRP A 317 22.97 -21.17 -11.30
CA TRP A 317 22.61 -22.38 -10.56
C TRP A 317 21.65 -22.04 -9.43
N ASN A 318 21.17 -23.03 -8.68
CA ASN A 318 20.31 -22.79 -7.52
C ASN A 318 21.05 -22.97 -6.20
N LEU A 319 20.66 -22.18 -5.19
CA LEU A 319 20.93 -22.47 -3.79
C LEU A 319 19.60 -22.85 -3.15
N ASP A 320 19.59 -23.96 -2.41
CA ASP A 320 18.38 -24.56 -1.86
C ASP A 320 18.61 -25.25 -0.50
N GLY A 321 19.75 -24.99 0.13
CA GLY A 321 20.08 -25.49 1.46
C GLY A 321 21.30 -24.77 2.02
N TYR A 322 21.45 -24.79 3.34
CA TYR A 322 22.66 -24.23 3.97
C TYR A 322 23.00 -24.91 5.31
N TYR A 323 24.28 -24.94 5.62
CA TYR A 323 24.82 -25.30 6.93
C TYR A 323 25.61 -24.10 7.49
N ALA A 324 25.14 -23.51 8.60
CA ALA A 324 25.90 -22.53 9.36
C ALA A 324 26.67 -23.19 10.51
N SER A 325 27.95 -22.83 10.63
CA SER A 325 28.87 -23.30 11.67
C SER A 325 29.73 -22.17 12.17
N ASN A 326 29.39 -21.55 13.31
CA ASN A 326 30.25 -20.60 14.05
C ASN A 326 31.18 -19.76 13.14
N SER A 327 30.58 -19.01 12.19
CA SER A 327 31.27 -18.19 11.16
C SER A 327 31.66 -18.89 9.84
N VAL A 328 31.09 -20.05 9.52
CA VAL A 328 31.30 -20.78 8.27
C VAL A 328 29.97 -21.17 7.67
N ASP A 329 29.69 -20.67 6.47
CA ASP A 329 28.45 -20.93 5.76
C ASP A 329 28.74 -21.77 4.52
N TYR A 330 28.15 -22.97 4.48
CA TYR A 330 28.12 -23.81 3.30
C TYR A 330 26.72 -23.73 2.69
N PHE A 331 26.65 -23.46 1.40
CA PHE A 331 25.40 -23.45 0.66
C PHE A 331 25.32 -24.69 -0.21
N HIS A 332 24.18 -25.37 -0.16
CA HIS A 332 23.88 -26.42 -1.12
C HIS A 332 23.67 -25.78 -2.49
N MET A 333 24.27 -26.37 -3.51
CA MET A 333 24.21 -25.91 -4.88
C MET A 333 23.64 -27.01 -5.77
N ASN A 334 22.56 -26.69 -6.46
CA ASN A 334 22.07 -27.48 -7.58
C ASN A 334 22.47 -26.82 -8.89
N PHE A 335 23.46 -27.40 -9.58
CA PHE A 335 24.07 -26.80 -10.77
C PHE A 335 23.25 -26.97 -12.06
N GLY A 336 22.14 -27.73 -12.04
CA GLY A 336 21.34 -27.97 -13.25
C GLY A 336 22.04 -28.87 -14.27
N TRP A 337 22.81 -29.85 -13.77
CA TRP A 337 23.54 -30.86 -14.56
C TRP A 337 23.18 -32.29 -14.14
N SER A 338 21.89 -32.58 -13.95
CA SER A 338 21.40 -33.90 -13.50
C SER A 338 22.01 -34.38 -12.18
N GLY A 339 22.23 -33.48 -11.23
CA GLY A 339 22.82 -33.80 -9.92
C GLY A 339 24.36 -33.88 -9.93
N SER A 340 25.00 -33.74 -11.10
CA SER A 340 26.46 -33.79 -11.21
C SER A 340 27.10 -32.64 -10.45
N GLN A 341 28.01 -32.96 -9.51
CA GLN A 341 28.68 -32.03 -8.60
C GLN A 341 27.75 -31.26 -7.65
N ASN A 342 26.45 -31.55 -7.58
CA ASN A 342 25.62 -30.91 -6.56
C ASN A 342 26.18 -31.17 -5.15
N GLY A 343 26.01 -30.23 -4.24
CA GLY A 343 26.56 -30.37 -2.90
C GLY A 343 26.81 -29.03 -2.22
N TYR A 344 27.56 -29.08 -1.13
CA TYR A 344 27.79 -27.95 -0.25
C TYR A 344 29.11 -27.28 -0.58
N TYR A 345 29.05 -26.00 -0.91
CA TYR A 345 30.18 -25.18 -1.30
C TYR A 345 30.24 -23.92 -0.44
N THR A 346 31.44 -23.40 -0.27
CA THR A 346 31.66 -22.12 0.40
C THR A 346 31.58 -20.98 -0.60
N LEU A 347 30.95 -19.87 -0.20
CA LEU A 347 30.83 -18.64 -0.99
C LEU A 347 31.80 -17.54 -0.56
N ASP A 348 32.40 -17.61 0.63
CA ASP A 348 33.22 -16.52 1.19
C ASP A 348 34.62 -16.44 0.60
N ASP A 349 35.27 -15.29 0.81
CA ASP A 349 36.73 -15.13 0.76
C ASP A 349 37.39 -16.12 1.74
N ILE A 350 37.94 -17.22 1.22
CA ILE A 350 38.57 -18.27 2.05
C ILE A 350 39.93 -17.79 2.61
N THR A 351 40.32 -16.55 2.34
CA THR A 351 41.60 -15.97 2.77
C THR A 351 41.46 -15.04 4.00
N PRO A 352 42.42 -15.02 4.93
CA PRO A 352 42.53 -13.94 5.91
C PRO A 352 43.04 -12.66 5.20
N GLY A 353 42.18 -11.69 4.89
CA GLY A 353 42.63 -10.49 4.15
C GLY A 353 41.54 -9.52 3.72
N THR A 354 41.86 -8.67 2.74
CA THR A 354 40.96 -7.65 2.14
C THR A 354 40.79 -7.83 0.63
N ASN A 355 41.12 -9.00 0.07
CA ASN A 355 41.13 -9.20 -1.38
C ASN A 355 39.84 -9.91 -1.83
N ASP A 356 38.94 -9.18 -2.47
CA ASP A 356 37.66 -9.69 -2.95
C ASP A 356 37.80 -10.42 -4.30
N PHE A 357 37.58 -11.75 -4.32
CA PHE A 357 37.46 -12.59 -5.55
C PHE A 357 36.02 -12.98 -5.84
N ASN A 358 35.07 -12.44 -5.09
CA ASN A 358 33.65 -12.67 -5.27
C ASN A 358 33.01 -11.61 -6.18
N SER A 359 33.84 -10.85 -6.92
CA SER A 359 33.40 -9.90 -7.92
C SER A 359 32.48 -10.58 -8.93
N ASN A 360 31.38 -9.89 -9.25
CA ASN A 360 30.45 -10.28 -10.30
C ASN A 360 29.62 -11.55 -10.01
N GLN A 361 29.42 -11.87 -8.72
CA GLN A 361 28.33 -12.76 -8.29
C GLN A 361 27.03 -11.97 -8.05
N GLY A 362 25.90 -12.67 -8.06
CA GLY A 362 24.59 -12.09 -7.73
C GLY A 362 23.53 -13.17 -7.56
N ALA A 363 22.36 -12.77 -7.11
CA ALA A 363 21.27 -13.67 -6.78
C ALA A 363 19.91 -13.06 -7.14
N ILE A 364 18.95 -13.92 -7.43
CA ILE A 364 17.53 -13.59 -7.39
C ILE A 364 17.00 -14.03 -6.03
N LEU A 365 16.50 -13.07 -5.27
CA LEU A 365 15.89 -13.25 -3.94
C LEU A 365 14.38 -13.03 -4.04
N GLY A 366 13.62 -13.51 -3.06
CA GLY A 366 12.16 -13.35 -3.01
C GLY A 366 11.43 -14.22 -4.04
N ILE A 367 12.03 -15.32 -4.49
CA ILE A 367 11.35 -16.26 -5.40
C ILE A 367 10.24 -16.95 -4.61
N ALA A 368 9.01 -16.49 -4.83
CA ALA A 368 7.79 -17.09 -4.34
C ALA A 368 6.62 -16.76 -5.30
N PRO A 369 5.58 -17.61 -5.35
CA PRO A 369 4.28 -17.21 -5.87
C PRO A 369 3.84 -15.88 -5.22
N PRO A 370 2.91 -15.13 -5.85
CA PRO A 370 2.44 -13.87 -5.28
C PRO A 370 1.93 -14.11 -3.87
N SER A 371 2.26 -13.18 -2.97
CA SER A 371 1.77 -13.18 -1.60
C SER A 371 0.25 -13.28 -1.65
N SER A 372 -0.31 -14.31 -1.04
CA SER A 372 -1.75 -14.45 -0.86
C SER A 372 -2.30 -13.51 0.23
N PHE A 373 -1.50 -12.58 0.76
CA PHE A 373 -2.01 -11.62 1.73
C PHE A 373 -2.46 -10.34 1.03
N PRO A 374 -3.71 -9.90 1.22
CA PRO A 374 -4.06 -8.52 0.96
C PRO A 374 -3.18 -7.61 1.82
N TYR A 375 -2.77 -6.46 1.27
CA TYR A 375 -1.81 -5.56 1.93
C TYR A 375 -2.30 -4.12 2.07
N ASP A 376 -3.47 -3.79 1.51
CA ASP A 376 -4.10 -2.47 1.67
C ASP A 376 -5.61 -2.59 1.48
N LEU A 377 -6.38 -1.73 2.16
CA LEU A 377 -7.83 -1.66 2.05
C LEU A 377 -8.27 -0.20 2.13
N ASN A 378 -9.05 0.25 1.15
CA ASN A 378 -9.57 1.60 1.05
C ASN A 378 -11.07 1.62 0.74
N LEU A 379 -11.72 2.74 1.04
CA LEU A 379 -13.09 3.05 0.63
C LEU A 379 -13.08 4.22 -0.37
N SER A 380 -13.96 4.17 -1.36
CA SER A 380 -14.08 5.26 -2.35
C SER A 380 -14.61 6.57 -1.76
N GLU A 381 -15.38 6.49 -0.67
CA GLU A 381 -15.96 7.62 0.06
C GLU A 381 -15.86 7.34 1.56
N LEU A 382 -15.71 8.39 2.37
CA LEU A 382 -15.64 8.33 3.83
C LEU A 382 -16.76 9.15 4.49
N SER A 383 -17.86 9.34 3.77
CA SER A 383 -19.04 10.00 4.31
C SER A 383 -20.34 9.38 3.83
N VAL A 384 -21.39 9.57 4.62
CA VAL A 384 -22.74 9.10 4.34
C VAL A 384 -23.75 10.19 4.71
N PRO A 385 -24.67 10.56 3.81
CA PRO A 385 -25.76 11.46 4.15
C PRO A 385 -26.69 10.88 5.23
N GLU A 386 -27.16 11.73 6.14
CA GLU A 386 -28.22 11.37 7.09
C GLU A 386 -29.54 11.00 6.38
N GLU A 387 -30.46 10.40 7.14
CA GLU A 387 -31.80 9.96 6.70
C GLU A 387 -31.83 8.91 5.57
N LEU A 388 -30.66 8.43 5.11
CA LEU A 388 -30.62 7.36 4.13
C LEU A 388 -31.23 6.06 4.69
N PRO A 389 -32.12 5.38 3.93
CA PRO A 389 -32.70 4.13 4.38
C PRO A 389 -31.64 3.05 4.51
N ILE A 390 -31.90 2.06 5.36
CA ILE A 390 -31.09 0.83 5.48
C ILE A 390 -30.89 0.19 4.09
N GLY A 391 -29.66 -0.24 3.81
CA GLY A 391 -29.26 -0.81 2.52
C GLY A 391 -28.93 0.24 1.46
N SER A 392 -28.69 1.49 1.85
CA SER A 392 -28.21 2.53 0.94
C SER A 392 -26.72 2.34 0.66
N PHE A 393 -26.31 2.48 -0.61
CA PHE A 393 -24.91 2.41 -1.01
C PHE A 393 -24.13 3.59 -0.44
N VAL A 394 -22.93 3.31 0.08
CA VAL A 394 -22.01 4.31 0.65
C VAL A 394 -20.75 4.42 -0.21
N ALA A 395 -20.00 3.32 -0.37
CA ALA A 395 -18.70 3.32 -1.02
C ALA A 395 -18.38 1.99 -1.71
N ASP A 396 -17.49 2.02 -2.70
CA ASP A 396 -16.79 0.83 -3.18
C ASP A 396 -15.66 0.47 -2.22
N VAL A 397 -15.50 -0.83 -1.93
CA VAL A 397 -14.38 -1.38 -1.15
C VAL A 397 -13.25 -1.76 -2.11
N ILE A 398 -12.07 -1.21 -1.89
CA ILE A 398 -10.91 -1.38 -2.76
C ILE A 398 -9.83 -2.11 -1.97
N VAL A 399 -9.58 -3.37 -2.32
CA VAL A 399 -8.53 -4.20 -1.72
C VAL A 399 -7.32 -4.22 -2.66
N SER A 400 -6.13 -3.93 -2.13
CA SER A 400 -4.89 -4.16 -2.88
C SER A 400 -4.26 -5.46 -2.43
N ASP A 401 -3.94 -6.29 -3.42
CA ASP A 401 -3.37 -7.62 -3.27
C ASP A 401 -2.42 -7.86 -4.44
N GLU A 402 -1.45 -8.76 -4.28
CA GLU A 402 -0.55 -9.17 -5.36
C GLU A 402 -1.28 -10.06 -6.40
N ASP A 403 -2.34 -10.75 -6.00
CA ASP A 403 -3.21 -11.50 -6.92
C ASP A 403 -4.42 -10.66 -7.38
N PRO A 404 -4.45 -10.20 -8.65
CA PRO A 404 -5.55 -9.38 -9.16
C PRO A 404 -6.87 -10.14 -9.34
N ASP A 405 -6.85 -11.48 -9.32
CA ASP A 405 -8.03 -12.33 -9.52
C ASP A 405 -8.56 -12.93 -8.20
N ASN A 406 -8.04 -12.48 -7.05
CA ASN A 406 -8.46 -12.96 -5.74
C ASN A 406 -9.95 -12.66 -5.45
N VAL A 407 -10.59 -13.59 -4.74
CA VAL A 407 -11.95 -13.44 -4.24
C VAL A 407 -11.89 -13.19 -2.74
N TYR A 408 -12.58 -12.14 -2.29
CA TYR A 408 -12.55 -11.71 -0.90
C TYR A 408 -13.88 -11.95 -0.19
N THR A 409 -13.78 -12.27 1.09
CA THR A 409 -14.88 -12.17 2.05
C THR A 409 -14.60 -11.03 3.02
N TYR A 410 -15.67 -10.39 3.51
CA TYR A 410 -15.56 -9.19 4.34
C TYR A 410 -16.30 -9.38 5.65
N THR A 411 -15.70 -8.90 6.74
CA THR A 411 -16.34 -8.80 8.05
C THR A 411 -16.26 -7.35 8.53
N CYS A 412 -17.42 -6.78 8.90
CA CYS A 412 -17.51 -5.43 9.47
C CYS A 412 -17.66 -5.50 10.99
N LYS A 413 -16.93 -4.64 11.70
CA LYS A 413 -16.96 -4.51 13.16
C LYS A 413 -17.11 -3.03 13.56
N GLY A 414 -17.96 -2.74 14.53
CA GLY A 414 -18.11 -1.41 15.12
C GLY A 414 -17.03 -1.14 16.17
N PRO A 415 -17.21 -0.15 17.07
CA PRO A 415 -16.17 0.26 18.01
C PRO A 415 -15.80 -0.82 19.04
N PHE A 416 -14.54 -0.82 19.47
CA PHE A 416 -14.06 -1.75 20.51
C PHE A 416 -14.70 -1.46 21.87
N SER A 417 -15.30 -2.49 22.48
CA SER A 417 -15.90 -2.39 23.81
C SER A 417 -15.01 -3.05 24.85
N VAL A 418 -14.37 -2.24 25.69
CA VAL A 418 -13.58 -2.72 26.84
C VAL A 418 -14.37 -3.58 27.84
N PHE A 419 -15.71 -3.47 27.83
CA PHE A 419 -16.57 -4.29 28.68
C PHE A 419 -16.81 -5.69 28.11
N LEU A 420 -16.82 -5.81 26.78
CA LEU A 420 -16.99 -7.08 26.07
C LEU A 420 -15.64 -7.74 25.78
N ASP A 421 -14.54 -6.98 25.85
CA ASP A 421 -13.21 -7.37 25.37
C ASP A 421 -13.25 -7.80 23.89
N ASP A 422 -14.12 -7.15 23.13
CA ASP A 422 -14.41 -7.44 21.73
C ASP A 422 -14.99 -6.19 21.03
N TYR A 423 -15.00 -6.21 19.71
CA TYR A 423 -15.64 -5.17 18.90
C TYR A 423 -17.18 -5.32 18.90
N GLY A 424 -17.86 -4.18 18.90
CA GLY A 424 -19.31 -4.11 18.80
C GLY A 424 -19.83 -4.41 17.39
N PRO A 425 -21.17 -4.46 17.22
CA PRO A 425 -21.77 -4.53 15.89
C PRO A 425 -21.43 -3.27 15.08
N ALA A 426 -21.20 -3.43 13.78
CA ALA A 426 -21.01 -2.32 12.86
C ALA A 426 -22.36 -1.73 12.42
N SER A 427 -22.38 -0.43 12.14
CA SER A 427 -23.51 0.28 11.54
C SER A 427 -23.54 0.18 10.01
N PHE A 428 -22.65 -0.63 9.43
CA PHE A 428 -22.50 -0.88 8.00
C PHE A 428 -22.26 -2.35 7.72
N TYR A 429 -22.57 -2.78 6.49
CA TYR A 429 -22.24 -4.11 5.98
C TYR A 429 -21.67 -4.04 4.57
N ILE A 430 -20.96 -5.10 4.15
CA ILE A 430 -20.40 -5.20 2.80
C ILE A 430 -21.06 -6.35 2.05
N GLU A 431 -21.53 -6.09 0.83
CA GLU A 431 -22.05 -7.07 -0.11
C GLU A 431 -21.46 -6.80 -1.50
N ASP A 432 -20.97 -7.83 -2.18
CA ASP A 432 -20.35 -7.72 -3.52
C ASP A 432 -19.29 -6.61 -3.65
N GLY A 433 -18.45 -6.44 -2.62
CA GLY A 433 -17.36 -5.44 -2.60
C GLY A 433 -17.85 -4.00 -2.45
N LYS A 434 -19.09 -3.78 -2.00
CA LYS A 434 -19.69 -2.46 -1.79
C LYS A 434 -20.17 -2.32 -0.35
N LEU A 435 -19.94 -1.16 0.24
CA LEU A 435 -20.36 -0.79 1.58
C LEU A 435 -21.78 -0.22 1.57
N TYR A 436 -22.62 -0.68 2.50
CA TYR A 436 -24.02 -0.29 2.66
C TYR A 436 -24.35 0.05 4.11
N THR A 437 -25.38 0.88 4.30
CA THR A 437 -25.90 1.24 5.63
C THR A 437 -26.68 0.10 6.28
N GLU A 438 -26.44 -0.20 7.56
CA GLU A 438 -27.22 -1.17 8.36
C GLU A 438 -28.28 -0.47 9.25
N GLU A 439 -28.17 0.84 9.40
CA GLU A 439 -29.12 1.70 10.12
C GLU A 439 -29.37 3.04 9.41
N VAL A 440 -30.25 3.86 9.99
CA VAL A 440 -30.52 5.22 9.52
C VAL A 440 -29.76 6.18 10.43
N PHE A 441 -28.90 7.00 9.84
CA PHE A 441 -28.12 8.01 10.56
C PHE A 441 -28.88 9.32 10.69
N GLU A 442 -28.68 10.02 11.80
CA GLU A 442 -29.27 11.32 12.10
C GLU A 442 -28.15 12.27 12.50
N TYR A 443 -28.09 13.44 11.88
CA TYR A 443 -27.06 14.42 12.19
C TYR A 443 -27.37 15.17 13.50
N ASP A 444 -26.43 15.16 14.45
CA ASP A 444 -26.56 15.89 15.72
C ASP A 444 -25.90 17.27 15.63
N ASP A 445 -26.72 18.33 15.51
CA ASP A 445 -26.26 19.72 15.54
C ASP A 445 -25.63 20.13 16.89
N ALA A 446 -25.97 19.44 17.99
CA ALA A 446 -25.50 19.74 19.33
C ALA A 446 -24.19 19.01 19.69
N ASP A 447 -23.91 17.88 19.03
CA ASP A 447 -22.71 17.08 19.25
C ASP A 447 -22.01 16.68 17.93
N PRO A 448 -21.14 17.56 17.38
CA PRO A 448 -20.41 17.27 16.15
C PRO A 448 -19.50 16.03 16.21
N GLU A 449 -19.04 15.62 17.41
CA GLU A 449 -18.22 14.41 17.57
C GLU A 449 -19.05 13.12 17.41
N ALA A 450 -20.37 13.20 17.59
CA ALA A 450 -21.29 12.10 17.36
C ALA A 450 -21.59 11.85 15.87
N ASN A 451 -21.20 12.77 14.97
CA ASN A 451 -21.43 12.67 13.53
C ASN A 451 -20.30 11.90 12.82
N THR A 452 -19.69 10.92 13.48
CA THR A 452 -18.64 10.07 12.95
C THR A 452 -18.80 8.66 13.49
N GLU A 453 -18.87 7.68 12.58
CA GLU A 453 -19.04 6.28 12.89
C GLU A 453 -17.75 5.50 12.65
N PHE A 454 -17.31 4.75 13.65
CA PHE A 454 -16.15 3.87 13.54
C PHE A 454 -16.53 2.57 12.83
N LEU A 455 -15.69 2.15 11.88
CA LEU A 455 -15.82 0.90 11.15
C LEU A 455 -14.46 0.21 11.01
N LEU A 456 -14.33 -0.99 11.54
CA LEU A 456 -13.22 -1.90 11.23
C LEU A 456 -13.67 -2.88 10.15
N ILE A 457 -12.96 -2.92 9.03
CA ILE A 457 -13.16 -3.91 7.97
C ILE A 457 -12.02 -4.93 8.05
N ILE A 458 -12.40 -6.21 8.14
CA ILE A 458 -11.48 -7.34 8.00
C ILE A 458 -11.79 -7.99 6.65
N VAL A 459 -10.76 -8.10 5.81
CA VAL A 459 -10.83 -8.80 4.53
C VAL A 459 -10.08 -10.12 4.63
N GLU A 460 -10.69 -11.20 4.17
CA GLU A 460 -10.08 -12.53 4.07
C GLU A 460 -10.13 -12.96 2.59
N ASP A 461 -8.97 -13.36 2.04
CA ASP A 461 -8.91 -13.91 0.68
C ASP A 461 -9.41 -15.36 0.61
N GLN A 462 -9.47 -15.94 -0.59
CA GLN A 462 -9.94 -17.31 -0.80
C GLN A 462 -9.03 -18.40 -0.18
N TYR A 463 -7.83 -18.02 0.25
CA TYR A 463 -6.83 -18.90 0.85
C TYR A 463 -6.79 -18.80 2.39
N GLY A 464 -7.60 -17.92 2.98
CA GLY A 464 -7.73 -17.73 4.44
C GLY A 464 -6.76 -16.72 5.04
N ASN A 465 -6.18 -15.84 4.22
CA ASN A 465 -5.27 -14.78 4.64
C ASN A 465 -6.03 -13.49 4.91
N GLU A 466 -5.71 -12.83 6.02
CA GLU A 466 -6.45 -11.67 6.50
C GLU A 466 -5.63 -10.37 6.44
N TYR A 467 -6.31 -9.27 6.10
CA TYR A 467 -5.87 -7.88 6.33
C TYR A 467 -7.01 -7.09 6.97
N GLN A 468 -6.70 -6.05 7.74
CA GLN A 468 -7.71 -5.22 8.37
C GLN A 468 -7.31 -3.76 8.43
N GLU A 469 -8.29 -2.87 8.29
CA GLU A 469 -8.13 -1.41 8.37
C GLU A 469 -9.36 -0.80 9.03
N ASP A 470 -9.16 0.25 9.85
CA ASP A 470 -10.23 1.03 10.46
C ASP A 470 -10.51 2.35 9.73
N PHE A 471 -11.78 2.75 9.74
CA PHE A 471 -12.30 3.94 9.07
C PHE A 471 -13.20 4.73 10.00
N ASP A 472 -13.13 6.05 9.87
CA ASP A 472 -14.06 7.00 10.47
C ASP A 472 -14.99 7.53 9.36
N ILE A 473 -16.24 7.09 9.35
CA ILE A 473 -17.25 7.49 8.36
C ILE A 473 -18.02 8.70 8.86
N SER A 474 -17.91 9.82 8.17
CA SER A 474 -18.58 11.07 8.56
C SER A 474 -20.06 11.07 8.16
N ILE A 475 -20.94 11.45 9.08
CA ILE A 475 -22.36 11.67 8.78
C ILE A 475 -22.53 13.09 8.24
N GLU A 476 -23.07 13.22 7.04
CA GLU A 476 -23.32 14.49 6.38
C GLU A 476 -24.75 14.96 6.56
N LYS A 477 -24.90 16.22 7.00
CA LYS A 477 -26.20 16.85 7.15
C LYS A 477 -26.87 17.06 5.79
N VAL A 478 -28.13 16.63 5.67
CA VAL A 478 -28.96 16.83 4.49
C VAL A 478 -29.91 17.99 4.76
N PHE A 479 -29.58 19.16 4.22
CA PHE A 479 -30.44 20.33 4.37
C PHE A 479 -31.69 20.27 3.48
N SER A 480 -32.82 20.72 4.03
CA SER A 480 -34.03 20.96 3.26
C SER A 480 -34.01 22.28 2.50
N GLY A 481 -34.80 22.37 1.42
CA GLY A 481 -34.98 23.60 0.65
C GLY A 481 -35.78 24.68 1.39
N PRO A 482 -35.88 25.90 0.85
CA PRO A 482 -36.60 27.02 1.45
C PRO A 482 -38.09 26.69 1.68
N THR A 483 -38.58 27.01 2.88
CA THR A 483 -39.92 26.61 3.35
C THR A 483 -40.96 27.73 3.26
N SER A 484 -40.52 28.99 3.29
CA SER A 484 -41.42 30.14 3.25
C SER A 484 -40.75 31.37 2.63
N ILE A 485 -41.55 32.18 1.93
CA ILE A 485 -41.21 33.53 1.49
C ILE A 485 -42.33 34.48 1.93
N ALA A 486 -41.98 35.62 2.52
CA ALA A 486 -42.91 36.64 3.01
C ALA A 486 -42.45 38.06 2.61
N LEU A 487 -43.36 39.03 2.71
CA LEU A 487 -43.07 40.46 2.55
C LEU A 487 -43.31 41.19 3.88
N SER A 488 -42.41 42.09 4.24
CA SER A 488 -42.54 42.89 5.48
C SER A 488 -43.67 43.92 5.44
N ASP A 489 -44.03 44.40 4.24
CA ASP A 489 -45.20 45.23 3.95
C ASP A 489 -45.66 44.90 2.52
N SER A 490 -46.95 45.07 2.25
CA SER A 490 -47.60 44.75 0.98
C SER A 490 -48.50 45.89 0.53
N SER A 491 -48.10 47.13 0.80
CA SER A 491 -48.85 48.33 0.41
C SER A 491 -47.97 49.39 -0.24
N VAL A 492 -48.55 50.18 -1.14
CA VAL A 492 -47.87 51.29 -1.79
C VAL A 492 -48.84 52.46 -2.05
N LEU A 493 -48.35 53.69 -1.96
CA LEU A 493 -49.13 54.88 -2.28
C LEU A 493 -49.19 55.11 -3.79
N GLU A 494 -50.36 55.46 -4.31
CA GLU A 494 -50.52 55.81 -5.73
C GLU A 494 -49.73 57.07 -6.13
N GLY A 495 -49.43 57.20 -7.43
CA GLY A 495 -48.76 58.37 -8.00
C GLY A 495 -47.31 58.55 -7.56
N LEU A 496 -46.69 57.51 -7.01
CA LEU A 496 -45.24 57.45 -6.79
C LEU A 496 -44.55 57.01 -8.09
N LEU A 497 -43.43 57.67 -8.40
CA LEU A 497 -42.59 57.28 -9.53
C LEU A 497 -42.06 55.83 -9.34
N PRO A 498 -41.74 55.13 -10.44
CA PRO A 498 -41.06 53.83 -10.38
C PRO A 498 -39.82 53.86 -9.47
N GLY A 499 -39.66 52.81 -8.67
CA GLY A 499 -38.60 52.65 -7.68
C GLY A 499 -39.03 52.90 -6.24
N ALA A 500 -40.33 53.13 -5.99
CA ALA A 500 -40.85 53.25 -4.63
C ALA A 500 -40.77 51.89 -3.90
N PRO A 501 -40.28 51.84 -2.65
CA PRO A 501 -40.24 50.60 -1.88
C PRO A 501 -41.65 50.17 -1.44
N VAL A 502 -41.92 48.87 -1.54
CA VAL A 502 -43.16 48.23 -1.09
C VAL A 502 -42.90 47.49 0.21
N GLY A 503 -41.98 46.53 0.21
CA GLY A 503 -41.64 45.71 1.37
C GLY A 503 -40.38 44.90 1.12
N GLN A 504 -39.78 44.38 2.18
CA GLN A 504 -38.59 43.53 2.12
C GLN A 504 -38.99 42.06 2.12
N LEU A 505 -38.31 41.24 1.32
CA LEU A 505 -38.45 39.79 1.34
C LEU A 505 -37.83 39.18 2.59
N ILE A 506 -38.52 38.18 3.13
CA ILE A 506 -38.07 37.36 4.25
C ILE A 506 -38.22 35.91 3.80
N VAL A 507 -37.12 35.17 3.75
CA VAL A 507 -37.09 33.75 3.38
C VAL A 507 -36.78 32.93 4.64
N GLU A 508 -37.52 31.84 4.85
CA GLU A 508 -37.22 30.84 5.89
C GLU A 508 -36.60 29.62 5.21
N ASP A 509 -35.38 29.28 5.59
CA ASP A 509 -34.56 28.19 5.06
C ASP A 509 -33.71 27.62 6.20
N GLU A 510 -33.44 26.32 6.11
CA GLU A 510 -32.66 25.61 7.12
C GLU A 510 -31.17 25.94 7.03
N ASP A 511 -30.67 26.29 5.84
CA ASP A 511 -29.30 26.75 5.64
C ASP A 511 -29.22 28.28 5.75
N PRO A 512 -28.65 28.83 6.84
CA PRO A 512 -28.56 30.28 7.05
C PRO A 512 -27.54 30.97 6.14
N LEU A 513 -26.70 30.22 5.42
CA LEU A 513 -25.68 30.74 4.48
C LEU A 513 -26.13 30.65 3.01
N ASN A 514 -27.34 30.16 2.76
CA ASN A 514 -27.86 29.98 1.43
C ASN A 514 -28.05 31.32 0.69
N THR A 515 -28.02 31.27 -0.63
CA THR A 515 -28.26 32.44 -1.49
C THR A 515 -29.38 32.14 -2.47
N TYR A 516 -30.13 33.17 -2.86
CA TYR A 516 -31.34 33.02 -3.67
C TYR A 516 -31.27 33.84 -4.95
N ILE A 517 -31.75 33.24 -6.03
CA ILE A 517 -32.05 33.93 -7.29
C ILE A 517 -33.56 34.10 -7.38
N TYR A 518 -34.02 35.33 -7.58
CA TYR A 518 -35.44 35.65 -7.66
C TYR A 518 -35.88 35.95 -9.08
N THR A 519 -37.04 35.40 -9.47
CA THR A 519 -37.76 35.73 -10.71
C THR A 519 -39.14 36.27 -10.36
N LEU A 520 -39.54 37.35 -11.03
CA LEU A 520 -40.84 38.01 -10.83
C LEU A 520 -41.70 37.89 -12.07
N GLN A 521 -42.97 37.58 -11.86
CA GLN A 521 -43.99 37.53 -12.90
C GLN A 521 -45.23 38.32 -12.46
N GLY A 522 -45.94 38.93 -13.41
CA GLY A 522 -47.23 39.56 -13.17
C GLY A 522 -48.35 38.52 -13.00
N PRO A 523 -49.63 38.91 -13.09
CA PRO A 523 -50.74 37.96 -13.09
C PRO A 523 -50.72 37.06 -14.33
N TYR A 524 -51.25 35.83 -14.19
CA TYR A 524 -51.40 34.91 -15.33
C TYR A 524 -52.45 35.44 -16.30
N ASN A 525 -52.09 35.53 -17.58
CA ASN A 525 -52.95 36.02 -18.64
C ASN A 525 -53.38 34.86 -19.56
N PRO A 526 -54.62 34.35 -19.41
CA PRO A 526 -55.09 33.19 -20.17
C PRO A 526 -55.21 33.46 -21.68
N SER A 527 -55.15 34.73 -22.12
CA SER A 527 -55.25 35.07 -23.54
C SER A 527 -53.96 34.82 -24.31
N ILE A 528 -52.82 34.80 -23.61
CA ILE A 528 -51.50 34.52 -24.18
C ILE A 528 -50.88 33.24 -23.62
N GLU A 529 -51.60 32.54 -22.73
CA GLU A 529 -51.13 31.35 -22.01
C GLU A 529 -49.81 31.57 -21.27
N ASP A 530 -49.58 32.79 -20.77
CA ASP A 530 -48.34 33.21 -20.10
C ASP A 530 -48.63 34.29 -19.04
N TYR A 531 -47.64 34.62 -18.21
CA TYR A 531 -47.73 35.69 -17.21
C TYR A 531 -47.45 37.06 -17.82
N ASP A 532 -48.19 38.08 -17.39
CA ASP A 532 -47.91 39.46 -17.77
C ASP A 532 -46.55 39.91 -17.20
N PRO A 533 -45.89 40.94 -17.79
CA PRO A 533 -44.68 41.51 -17.23
C PRO A 533 -44.89 42.01 -15.79
N PRO A 534 -43.92 41.82 -14.88
CA PRO A 534 -44.08 42.22 -13.49
C PRO A 534 -44.14 43.75 -13.37
N SER A 535 -45.11 44.23 -12.58
CA SER A 535 -45.23 45.65 -12.20
C SER A 535 -44.24 46.06 -11.10
N PHE A 536 -43.36 45.14 -10.70
CA PHE A 536 -42.39 45.30 -9.62
C PHE A 536 -41.03 44.72 -10.03
N TYR A 537 -39.98 45.14 -9.35
CA TYR A 537 -38.64 44.53 -9.42
C TYR A 537 -38.05 44.41 -8.02
N LEU A 538 -37.01 43.59 -7.86
CA LEU A 538 -36.25 43.47 -6.62
C LEU A 538 -34.93 44.20 -6.72
N GLU A 539 -34.57 44.91 -5.65
CA GLU A 539 -33.23 45.44 -5.45
C GLU A 539 -32.86 45.26 -3.98
N ASN A 540 -31.77 44.53 -3.70
CA ASN A 540 -31.30 44.19 -2.34
C ASN A 540 -32.46 43.68 -1.45
N ASP A 541 -33.15 42.63 -1.90
CA ASP A 541 -34.31 41.99 -1.26
C ASP A 541 -35.51 42.91 -1.00
N THR A 542 -35.50 44.14 -1.52
CA THR A 542 -36.62 45.07 -1.40
C THR A 542 -37.44 45.05 -2.68
N LEU A 543 -38.73 44.71 -2.56
CA LEU A 543 -39.69 44.81 -3.64
C LEU A 543 -39.97 46.28 -3.92
N LYS A 544 -39.74 46.71 -5.16
CA LYS A 544 -39.93 48.09 -5.62
C LYS A 544 -40.88 48.15 -6.80
N THR A 545 -41.59 49.26 -6.92
CA THR A 545 -42.50 49.50 -8.05
C THR A 545 -41.71 49.67 -9.36
N ASN A 546 -42.14 49.04 -10.44
CA ASN A 546 -41.58 49.23 -11.78
C ASN A 546 -42.43 50.18 -12.64
N VAL A 547 -43.64 50.49 -12.16
CA VAL A 547 -44.62 51.37 -12.80
C VAL A 547 -45.17 52.37 -11.78
N GLU A 548 -45.79 53.43 -12.26
CA GLU A 548 -46.61 54.33 -11.45
C GLU A 548 -48.02 53.72 -11.33
N PHE A 549 -48.49 53.53 -10.10
CA PHE A 549 -49.82 52.99 -9.82
C PHE A 549 -50.86 54.11 -9.69
N ASP A 550 -52.07 53.87 -10.19
CA ASP A 550 -53.24 54.76 -10.11
C ASP A 550 -54.37 54.00 -9.41
N TYR A 551 -54.77 54.48 -8.24
CA TYR A 551 -55.81 53.86 -7.41
C TYR A 551 -57.17 53.84 -8.12
N GLY A 552 -57.44 54.84 -8.97
CA GLY A 552 -58.66 54.93 -9.77
C GLY A 552 -58.76 53.85 -10.87
N VAL A 553 -57.64 53.22 -11.22
CA VAL A 553 -57.58 52.08 -12.16
C VAL A 553 -57.73 50.75 -11.41
N SER A 554 -56.99 50.56 -10.32
CA SER A 554 -57.07 49.38 -9.46
C SER A 554 -56.56 49.71 -8.06
N ASP A 555 -57.22 49.16 -7.04
CA ASP A 555 -56.82 49.26 -5.63
C ASP A 555 -55.80 48.16 -5.24
N THR A 556 -55.48 47.26 -6.16
CA THR A 556 -54.53 46.16 -5.94
C THR A 556 -53.70 45.85 -7.19
N SER A 557 -52.51 45.30 -6.97
CA SER A 557 -51.66 44.70 -7.99
C SER A 557 -51.14 43.35 -7.52
N TYR A 558 -50.82 42.44 -8.43
CA TYR A 558 -50.33 41.10 -8.12
C TYR A 558 -48.92 40.90 -8.65
N VAL A 559 -48.10 40.19 -7.86
CA VAL A 559 -46.78 39.71 -8.28
C VAL A 559 -46.57 38.29 -7.79
N LEU A 560 -46.15 37.41 -8.69
CA LEU A 560 -45.63 36.08 -8.35
C LEU A 560 -44.12 36.19 -8.20
N ILE A 561 -43.61 35.79 -7.04
CA ILE A 561 -42.17 35.73 -6.77
C ILE A 561 -41.78 34.26 -6.68
N THR A 562 -40.85 33.84 -7.52
CA THR A 562 -40.20 32.54 -7.48
C THR A 562 -38.77 32.72 -7.05
N LEU A 563 -38.35 32.03 -6.00
CA LEU A 563 -36.95 31.93 -5.61
C LEU A 563 -36.42 30.54 -5.94
N GLU A 564 -35.15 30.48 -6.31
CA GLU A 564 -34.36 29.26 -6.46
C GLU A 564 -33.12 29.42 -5.59
N ASP A 565 -32.87 28.43 -4.73
CA ASP A 565 -31.72 28.41 -3.85
C ASP A 565 -30.46 27.91 -4.56
N SER A 566 -29.29 28.01 -3.92
CA SER A 566 -28.02 27.62 -4.56
C SER A 566 -27.90 26.12 -4.89
N ARG A 567 -28.81 25.30 -4.34
CA ARG A 567 -28.91 23.85 -4.52
C ARG A 567 -30.01 23.46 -5.53
N GLY A 568 -30.73 24.43 -6.09
CA GLY A 568 -31.78 24.24 -7.10
C GLY A 568 -33.17 23.96 -6.53
N PHE A 569 -33.39 24.11 -5.22
CA PHE A 569 -34.73 24.04 -4.65
C PHE A 569 -35.52 25.31 -4.95
N ILE A 570 -36.76 25.14 -5.40
CA ILE A 570 -37.60 26.24 -5.89
C ILE A 570 -38.82 26.42 -4.98
N LEU A 571 -39.10 27.68 -4.62
CA LEU A 571 -40.32 28.10 -3.92
C LEU A 571 -40.97 29.29 -4.63
N SER A 572 -42.28 29.19 -4.92
CA SER A 572 -43.05 30.27 -5.55
C SER A 572 -44.20 30.74 -4.66
N ARG A 573 -44.38 32.05 -4.54
CA ARG A 573 -45.51 32.65 -3.81
C ARG A 573 -46.04 33.91 -4.48
N GLY A 574 -47.35 33.98 -4.60
CA GLY A 574 -48.08 35.17 -5.06
C GLY A 574 -48.31 36.17 -3.93
N PHE A 575 -48.10 37.46 -4.23
CA PHE A 575 -48.37 38.57 -3.33
C PHE A 575 -49.33 39.55 -3.98
N THR A 576 -50.38 39.93 -3.25
CA THR A 576 -51.26 41.04 -3.60
C THR A 576 -50.78 42.29 -2.88
N ILE A 577 -50.39 43.30 -3.65
CA ILE A 577 -49.96 44.60 -3.15
C ILE A 577 -51.15 45.56 -3.18
N THR A 578 -51.50 46.13 -2.03
CA THR A 578 -52.58 47.12 -1.91
C THR A 578 -52.08 48.50 -2.34
N ILE A 579 -52.78 49.12 -3.28
CA ILE A 579 -52.53 50.50 -3.70
C ILE A 579 -53.41 51.40 -2.85
N THR A 580 -52.85 52.47 -2.29
CA THR A 580 -53.57 53.40 -1.40
C THR A 580 -53.77 54.76 -2.06
N GLU A 581 -54.94 55.35 -1.88
CA GLU A 581 -55.36 56.60 -2.53
C GLU A 581 -54.64 57.84 -1.93
N LYS A 582 -54.23 58.75 -2.80
CA LYS A 582 -53.63 60.04 -2.46
C LYS A 582 -54.72 61.09 -2.30
N GLN A 583 -55.11 61.38 -1.06
CA GLN A 583 -56.16 62.37 -0.79
C GLN A 583 -55.77 63.80 -1.25
N SER A 584 -56.70 64.51 -1.91
CA SER A 584 -56.50 65.84 -2.50
C SER A 584 -57.45 66.89 -1.90
N GLY A 585 -56.90 67.95 -1.26
CA GLY A 585 -57.63 69.18 -0.89
C GLY A 585 -57.23 69.84 0.46
N ALA A 586 -56.71 71.07 0.42
CA ALA A 586 -56.12 71.81 1.54
C ALA A 586 -57.10 72.70 2.34
N THR A 587 -57.04 72.68 3.69
CA THR A 587 -56.65 73.79 4.59
C THR A 587 -57.09 73.52 6.04
N GLY A 588 -56.09 73.36 6.93
CA GLY A 588 -56.25 73.58 8.37
C GLY A 588 -56.56 72.36 9.23
N ILE A 589 -55.54 71.55 9.52
CA ILE A 589 -54.99 71.32 10.87
C ILE A 589 -53.55 70.85 10.66
N ARG A 590 -52.62 71.52 11.33
CA ARG A 590 -51.24 71.08 11.44
C ARG A 590 -51.22 70.04 12.55
N GLU A 591 -51.30 68.76 12.20
CA GLU A 591 -50.81 67.66 13.03
C GLU A 591 -49.73 66.96 12.22
N LEU A 592 -48.49 67.42 12.40
CA LEU A 592 -47.55 66.71 13.25
C LEU A 592 -47.44 65.26 12.80
N THR A 593 -46.52 65.03 11.87
CA THR A 593 -45.46 64.04 12.10
C THR A 593 -44.87 64.23 13.49
N LYS A 594 -45.61 63.86 14.55
CA LYS A 594 -45.00 63.30 15.75
C LYS A 594 -45.12 61.82 15.57
N GLY A 595 -44.14 61.27 14.85
CA GLY A 595 -43.93 59.82 14.87
C GLY A 595 -43.78 59.42 16.32
N ILE A 596 -44.62 58.50 16.77
CA ILE A 596 -44.36 57.82 18.02
C ILE A 596 -43.16 56.91 17.77
N SER A 597 -42.04 57.23 18.43
CA SER A 597 -40.82 56.45 18.37
C SER A 597 -40.81 55.50 19.56
N ILE A 598 -40.66 54.21 19.29
CA ILE A 598 -40.61 53.14 20.29
C ILE A 598 -39.25 52.49 20.15
N TYR A 599 -38.39 52.67 21.15
CA TYR A 599 -37.02 52.17 21.08
C TYR A 599 -36.43 51.82 22.46
N PRO A 600 -35.61 50.77 22.55
CA PRO A 600 -35.29 49.81 21.49
C PRO A 600 -36.50 48.92 21.11
N ASN A 601 -36.54 48.44 19.87
CA ASN A 601 -37.55 47.50 19.38
C ASN A 601 -36.84 46.55 18.39
N PRO A 602 -36.42 45.34 18.81
CA PRO A 602 -36.85 44.62 20.01
C PRO A 602 -36.40 45.26 21.35
N ALA A 603 -37.24 45.13 22.39
CA ALA A 603 -36.94 45.57 23.74
C ALA A 603 -36.65 44.37 24.66
N ASP A 604 -35.65 44.49 25.52
CA ASP A 604 -35.34 43.49 26.56
C ASP A 604 -35.91 43.96 27.91
N GLN A 605 -35.28 44.92 28.58
CA GLN A 605 -35.71 45.32 29.94
C GLN A 605 -36.63 46.53 29.97
N TYR A 606 -36.37 47.52 29.12
CA TYR A 606 -37.14 48.77 29.06
C TYR A 606 -37.36 49.20 27.61
N VAL A 607 -38.47 49.89 27.37
CA VAL A 607 -38.76 50.55 26.09
C VAL A 607 -39.10 52.01 26.32
N ASN A 608 -38.50 52.90 25.54
CA ASN A 608 -38.83 54.32 25.56
C ASN A 608 -39.90 54.64 24.52
N ILE A 609 -40.84 55.50 24.88
CA ILE A 609 -41.94 55.92 24.02
C ILE A 609 -41.93 57.44 23.94
N GLU A 610 -41.49 57.97 22.80
CA GLU A 610 -41.45 59.42 22.55
C GLU A 610 -42.57 59.86 21.63
N GLY A 611 -42.95 61.14 21.71
CA GLY A 611 -43.98 61.72 20.84
C GLY A 611 -45.42 61.50 21.33
N VAL A 612 -45.60 61.22 22.63
CA VAL A 612 -46.90 60.93 23.27
C VAL A 612 -47.76 62.16 23.58
N ASP A 613 -47.24 63.38 23.34
CA ASP A 613 -47.99 64.63 23.53
C ASP A 613 -49.24 64.68 22.63
N GLY A 614 -50.43 64.75 23.24
CA GLY A 614 -51.71 64.79 22.53
C GLY A 614 -52.55 63.51 22.68
N TYR A 615 -51.94 62.41 23.14
CA TYR A 615 -52.67 61.18 23.44
C TYR A 615 -53.21 61.19 24.88
N GLN A 616 -54.41 60.65 25.09
CA GLN A 616 -55.11 60.59 26.36
C GLN A 616 -54.82 59.28 27.12
N SER A 617 -54.55 58.19 26.39
CA SER A 617 -54.07 56.94 26.98
C SER A 617 -53.24 56.10 26.02
N ILE A 618 -52.39 55.25 26.59
CA ILE A 618 -51.63 54.23 25.87
C ILE A 618 -52.02 52.87 26.46
N GLU A 619 -52.36 51.90 25.63
CA GLU A 619 -52.75 50.55 26.06
C GLU A 619 -51.85 49.53 25.39
N MET A 620 -51.38 48.54 26.15
CA MET A 620 -50.58 47.44 25.65
C MET A 620 -51.44 46.17 25.59
N TRP A 621 -51.41 45.51 24.44
CA TRP A 621 -52.21 44.32 24.15
C TRP A 621 -51.33 43.18 23.63
N GLU A 622 -51.64 41.95 24.02
CA GLU A 622 -51.13 40.76 23.34
C GLU A 622 -51.85 40.54 22.01
N LEU A 623 -51.24 39.81 21.07
CA LEU A 623 -51.89 39.39 19.82
C LEU A 623 -53.14 38.53 20.05
N SER A 624 -53.27 37.90 21.23
CA SER A 624 -54.47 37.18 21.66
C SER A 624 -55.69 38.09 21.92
N GLY A 625 -55.51 39.42 21.89
CA GLY A 625 -56.54 40.40 22.22
C GLY A 625 -56.70 40.64 23.73
N ARG A 626 -55.77 40.15 24.56
CA ARG A 626 -55.74 40.43 26.01
C ARG A 626 -54.98 41.74 26.29
N MET A 627 -55.62 42.68 26.99
CA MET A 627 -54.94 43.89 27.46
C MET A 627 -53.99 43.55 28.60
N VAL A 628 -52.70 43.86 28.42
CA VAL A 628 -51.62 43.60 29.38
C VAL A 628 -51.52 44.73 30.39
N GLN A 629 -51.51 45.97 29.91
CA GLN A 629 -51.30 47.15 30.75
C GLN A 629 -51.87 48.42 30.11
N LYS A 630 -52.32 49.37 30.94
CA LYS A 630 -52.69 50.72 30.52
C LYS A 630 -51.72 51.74 31.13
N LEU A 631 -51.16 52.59 30.29
CA LEU A 631 -50.07 53.52 30.61
C LEU A 631 -50.56 54.97 30.52
N SER A 632 -49.99 55.81 31.37
CA SER A 632 -50.24 57.25 31.33
C SER A 632 -49.35 57.89 30.24
N PRO A 633 -49.86 58.84 29.44
CA PRO A 633 -49.12 59.51 28.35
C PRO A 633 -47.92 60.37 28.78
N ARG A 634 -47.49 60.29 30.05
CA ARG A 634 -46.33 61.03 30.60
C ARG A 634 -45.18 60.11 31.00
N ASN A 635 -45.33 58.80 30.80
CA ASN A 635 -44.26 57.85 31.04
C ASN A 635 -43.49 57.65 29.74
N ASP A 636 -42.32 58.28 29.66
CA ASP A 636 -41.45 58.25 28.50
C ASP A 636 -40.66 56.92 28.42
N GLN A 637 -40.72 56.10 29.48
CA GLN A 637 -40.06 54.80 29.61
C GLN A 637 -40.98 53.78 30.29
N LEU A 638 -41.02 52.57 29.74
CA LEU A 638 -41.83 51.44 30.19
C LEU A 638 -40.93 50.25 30.51
N ASP A 639 -41.08 49.70 31.71
CA ASP A 639 -40.46 48.43 32.12
C ASP A 639 -41.21 47.27 31.49
N VAL A 640 -40.48 46.45 30.73
CA VAL A 640 -40.99 45.27 30.03
C VAL A 640 -40.30 43.98 30.47
N SER A 641 -39.38 44.05 31.45
CA SER A 641 -38.60 42.91 31.98
C SER A 641 -39.45 41.76 32.55
N GLY A 642 -40.68 42.06 32.96
CA GLY A 642 -41.63 41.07 33.51
C GLY A 642 -42.57 40.45 32.47
N LEU A 643 -42.44 40.81 31.19
CA LEU A 643 -43.29 40.29 30.11
C LEU A 643 -42.63 39.06 29.46
N LYS A 644 -43.38 38.28 28.68
CA LYS A 644 -42.80 37.14 27.95
C LYS A 644 -42.28 37.59 26.58
N ASN A 645 -41.25 36.91 26.07
CA ASN A 645 -40.80 37.09 24.68
C ASN A 645 -42.00 36.95 23.71
N GLY A 646 -42.15 37.92 22.81
CA GLY A 646 -43.30 37.96 21.92
C GLY A 646 -43.67 39.35 21.43
N ILE A 647 -44.72 39.39 20.60
CA ILE A 647 -45.21 40.62 19.98
C ILE A 647 -46.37 41.21 20.80
N TYR A 648 -46.24 42.49 21.10
CA TYR A 648 -47.24 43.30 21.79
C TYR A 648 -47.67 44.48 20.89
N LEU A 649 -48.92 44.90 21.03
CA LEU A 649 -49.47 46.06 20.34
C LEU A 649 -49.67 47.20 21.33
N LEU A 650 -49.04 48.34 21.04
CA LEU A 650 -49.27 49.59 21.75
C LEU A 650 -50.33 50.40 20.99
N VAL A 651 -51.45 50.65 21.65
CA VAL A 651 -52.60 51.40 21.14
C VAL A 651 -52.62 52.76 21.83
N PHE A 652 -52.49 53.83 21.05
CA PHE A 652 -52.49 55.20 21.52
C PHE A 652 -53.85 55.83 21.18
N ASP A 653 -54.58 56.22 22.20
CA ASP A 653 -55.93 56.80 22.11
C ASP A 653 -55.83 58.33 22.30
N GLY A 654 -56.11 59.10 21.25
CA GLY A 654 -56.11 60.57 21.25
C GLY A 654 -57.45 61.16 20.83
N SER A 655 -57.62 62.48 20.95
CA SER A 655 -58.83 63.19 20.46
C SER A 655 -59.05 63.02 18.96
N ASP A 656 -57.97 62.76 18.23
CA ASP A 656 -57.90 62.79 16.76
C ASP A 656 -57.83 61.38 16.15
N GLY A 657 -57.89 60.34 16.98
CA GLY A 657 -58.00 58.94 16.55
C GLY A 657 -57.18 57.96 17.37
N ARG A 658 -57.12 56.72 16.87
CA ARG A 658 -56.35 55.60 17.42
C ARG A 658 -55.13 55.31 16.57
N LEU A 659 -53.95 55.24 17.18
CA LEU A 659 -52.72 54.79 16.52
C LEU A 659 -52.28 53.46 17.13
N VAL A 660 -51.88 52.50 16.29
CA VAL A 660 -51.33 51.21 16.75
C VAL A 660 -49.87 51.10 16.33
N ARG A 661 -49.03 50.59 17.23
CA ARG A 661 -47.61 50.29 16.98
C ARG A 661 -47.24 48.92 17.53
N LYS A 662 -46.37 48.22 16.81
CA LYS A 662 -45.82 46.93 17.22
C LYS A 662 -44.61 47.14 18.14
N LEU A 663 -44.59 46.41 19.26
CA LEU A 663 -43.43 46.26 20.14
C LEU A 663 -43.06 44.77 20.19
N LEU A 664 -41.82 44.44 19.88
CA LEU A 664 -41.26 43.10 20.06
C LEU A 664 -40.48 43.08 21.38
N ILE A 665 -40.75 42.09 22.24
CA ILE A 665 -40.01 41.84 23.47
C ILE A 665 -39.16 40.58 23.29
N GLN A 666 -37.87 40.68 23.62
CA GLN A 666 -36.90 39.60 23.54
C GLN A 666 -35.87 39.75 24.67
N HIS A 667 -36.04 38.98 25.74
CA HIS A 667 -35.06 38.76 26.81
C HIS A 667 -33.97 37.78 26.42
#